data_AF-M2R4Q9-F1
#
_entry.id   AF-M2R4Q9-F1
#
_cell.length_a   1.000
_cell.length_b   1.000
_cell.length_c   1.000
_cell.angle_alpha   90.00
_cell.angle_beta   90.00
_cell.angle_gamma   90.00
#
_symmetry.space_group_name_H-M   'P 1'
#
loop_
_entity.id
_entity.type
_entity.pdbx_description
1 polymer ?
#
loop_
_entity_poly.entity_id
_entity_poly.type
_entity_poly.pdbx_seq_one_letter_code
_entity_poly.pdbx_strand_id
1 'polypeptide(L)'
;MSVAPDLLTLGIELELVVQGDQETIRQQMATFLSSSLNVAVVAPPDPRYRDAKAWILKTDGSIRWEDHKIQPPPRAAIEIVSPVFTDRASQRQTREKWQRDLKEVFETVKSNYTIGVNKSTAYHIHVGVGVSGVRLEHRFNLVEMKKIATAYVRLEAIDKLHAPHRADKVTNPAYYVNTVVGNRTLKGMLAEQVVELIWSTQTTEALVKILNPEAELGNIDSRRYYRVNFCSNNVHGTIEFRQHEGTDDLQAIYAWAELVLAFVRSALGKSEETMKRWGRHPEALQDFIGPDVHGKMVSLPSTNHPHIPRVRSLPSELRKMDHDRPPTTDAKVPMGYDLLRASCLLAERCIEYLKPRYWVFRALAAWVIHVCTRIKRIVPRGHRKAASEPCREDHSSIGNSTPALDQRWNLDTLGHIISYLPTTDLPKAAAVSWDWALAARAPLYAHIQFDTDLDSTSFLIRTIRGCPHLLPLIRSISMNIGINRADVEWLQLLPEDTIHTFEVNQWGTEDDVATFILSTPSIRHVRHLACRNRFIQNCEQLKTCFALPKLESLRLWTSFPVDEIQSISIPPNLTCLHLTLYNYSPFVLRVLAAFGPQLAEFGLFLDYKHPTGEQISELFQAFEIHIRHIRRLSYRSMHRTRKPYLDTLPHIFPSLEELHVGPGTYSYALLNNIPSNICRLRLDHDYSMPQFPFKAVRNLISRAGRGQLRLESLAIYLRWDDSDITPYTSLGDMCKKRGIDFELKIRSPSVDSEDFY
;
A
#
# COMPACT_ATOMS: atom_id res chain seq x y z
N MET A 1 -47.44 2.73 15.41
CA MET A 1 -46.08 3.23 15.72
C MET A 1 -45.15 2.03 15.75
N SER A 2 -43.96 2.12 15.16
CA SER A 2 -42.94 1.08 15.36
C SER A 2 -42.55 1.11 16.83
N VAL A 3 -42.55 -0.03 17.52
CA VAL A 3 -42.05 -0.07 18.91
C VAL A 3 -40.54 0.04 18.82
N ALA A 4 -39.93 0.97 19.57
CA ALA A 4 -38.49 1.06 19.67
C ALA A 4 -37.92 -0.29 20.17
N PRO A 5 -36.77 -0.76 19.67
CA PRO A 5 -36.20 -2.00 20.15
C PRO A 5 -35.89 -1.87 21.63
N ASP A 6 -36.49 -2.75 22.43
CA ASP A 6 -36.24 -2.80 23.86
C ASP A 6 -34.78 -3.22 24.13
N LEU A 7 -34.31 -4.24 23.41
CA LEU A 7 -32.99 -4.84 23.55
C LEU A 7 -32.01 -4.36 22.47
N LEU A 8 -30.87 -3.82 22.90
CA LEU A 8 -29.69 -3.56 22.08
C LEU A 8 -28.47 -4.26 22.67
N THR A 9 -27.47 -4.51 21.83
CA THR A 9 -26.13 -4.93 22.26
C THR A 9 -25.15 -3.77 22.18
N LEU A 10 -24.14 -3.80 23.04
CA LEU A 10 -23.15 -2.73 23.20
C LEU A 10 -21.74 -3.34 23.28
N GLY A 11 -20.85 -2.91 22.41
CA GLY A 11 -19.41 -3.16 22.49
C GLY A 11 -18.67 -1.83 22.67
N ILE A 12 -17.63 -1.82 23.49
CA ILE A 12 -16.85 -0.63 23.83
C ILE A 12 -15.37 -0.90 23.53
N GLU A 13 -14.72 0.04 22.86
CA GLU A 13 -13.28 0.02 22.62
C GLU A 13 -12.65 1.29 23.20
N LEU A 14 -11.71 1.14 24.14
CA LEU A 14 -11.01 2.24 24.81
C LEU A 14 -9.53 2.21 24.43
N GLU A 15 -9.08 3.25 23.73
CA GLU A 15 -7.67 3.41 23.37
C GLU A 15 -6.91 4.21 24.44
N LEU A 16 -5.78 3.68 24.89
CA LEU A 16 -4.96 4.21 25.96
C LEU A 16 -3.47 4.16 25.60
N VAL A 17 -2.72 5.15 26.10
CA VAL A 17 -1.26 5.08 26.18
C VAL A 17 -0.89 4.62 27.58
N VAL A 18 -0.10 3.56 27.68
CA VAL A 18 0.33 2.96 28.95
C VAL A 18 1.86 3.02 29.06
N GLN A 19 2.38 3.43 30.21
CA GLN A 19 3.84 3.39 30.45
C GLN A 19 4.35 1.95 30.47
N GLY A 20 5.37 1.64 29.65
CA GLY A 20 6.02 0.33 29.60
C GLY A 20 6.19 -0.21 28.17
N ASP A 21 6.83 -1.37 28.07
CA ASP A 21 7.02 -2.08 26.80
C ASP A 21 5.68 -2.66 26.30
N GLN A 22 5.41 -2.52 24.99
CA GLN A 22 4.13 -2.87 24.36
C GLN A 22 3.66 -4.28 24.70
N GLU A 23 4.48 -5.29 24.42
CA GLU A 23 4.08 -6.69 24.56
C GLU A 23 4.05 -7.08 26.04
N THR A 24 5.03 -6.59 26.82
CA THR A 24 5.11 -6.85 28.26
C THR A 24 3.87 -6.33 28.99
N ILE A 25 3.50 -5.06 28.77
CA ILE A 25 2.34 -4.43 29.40
C ILE A 25 1.07 -5.16 29.01
N ARG A 26 0.91 -5.50 27.73
CA ARG A 26 -0.28 -6.20 27.24
C ARG A 26 -0.47 -7.56 27.90
N GLN A 27 0.59 -8.36 28.04
CA GLN A 27 0.54 -9.67 28.70
C GLN A 27 0.33 -9.55 30.22
N GLN A 28 1.02 -8.62 30.86
CA GLN A 28 0.87 -8.37 32.29
C GLN A 28 -0.54 -7.90 32.63
N MET A 29 -1.09 -6.97 31.84
CA MET A 29 -2.45 -6.45 32.01
C MET A 29 -3.50 -7.55 31.80
N ALA A 30 -3.34 -8.40 30.77
CA ALA A 30 -4.25 -9.52 30.55
C ALA A 30 -4.26 -10.51 31.73
N THR A 31 -3.07 -10.90 32.18
CA THR A 31 -2.91 -11.82 33.33
C THR A 31 -3.51 -11.22 34.58
N PHE A 32 -3.21 -9.94 34.83
CA PHE A 32 -3.67 -9.22 36.01
C PHE A 32 -5.20 -9.09 36.03
N LEU A 33 -5.80 -8.53 34.98
CA LEU A 33 -7.25 -8.39 34.87
C LEU A 33 -7.98 -9.73 34.99
N SER A 34 -7.44 -10.79 34.39
CA SER A 34 -8.02 -12.12 34.49
C SER A 34 -8.04 -12.64 35.92
N SER A 35 -6.94 -12.43 36.66
CA SER A 35 -6.80 -12.88 38.04
C SER A 35 -7.58 -12.01 39.04
N SER A 36 -7.62 -10.69 38.86
CA SER A 36 -8.17 -9.75 39.83
C SER A 36 -9.68 -9.62 39.74
N LEU A 37 -10.25 -9.72 38.53
CA LEU A 37 -11.68 -9.53 38.29
C LEU A 37 -12.42 -10.82 38.00
N ASN A 38 -11.70 -11.95 37.92
CA ASN A 38 -12.27 -13.24 37.50
C ASN A 38 -13.03 -13.14 36.17
N VAL A 39 -12.52 -12.32 35.24
CA VAL A 39 -13.05 -12.16 33.89
C VAL A 39 -12.08 -12.79 32.89
N ALA A 40 -12.58 -13.30 31.77
CA ALA A 40 -11.69 -13.76 30.71
C ALA A 40 -11.07 -12.55 29.99
N VAL A 41 -9.73 -12.49 29.93
CA VAL A 41 -9.00 -11.50 29.12
C VAL A 41 -8.08 -12.20 28.13
N VAL A 42 -8.16 -11.81 26.86
CA VAL A 42 -7.41 -12.42 25.75
C VAL A 42 -6.33 -11.48 25.23
N ALA A 43 -5.11 -12.00 25.07
CA ALA A 43 -3.93 -11.29 24.61
C ALA A 43 -2.88 -12.24 24.00
N PRO A 44 -2.59 -12.23 22.67
CA PRO A 44 -3.20 -11.47 21.57
C PRO A 44 -4.57 -12.03 21.14
N PRO A 45 -5.37 -11.27 20.36
CA PRO A 45 -6.64 -11.78 19.84
C PRO A 45 -6.41 -13.04 19.01
N ASP A 46 -6.87 -14.19 19.52
CA ASP A 46 -6.97 -15.40 18.70
C ASP A 46 -8.19 -15.24 17.78
N PRO A 47 -8.07 -15.43 16.46
CA PRO A 47 -9.22 -15.42 15.55
C PRO A 47 -10.31 -16.45 15.91
N ARG A 48 -9.99 -17.44 16.76
CA ARG A 48 -10.94 -18.41 17.34
C ARG A 48 -11.79 -17.85 18.48
N TYR A 49 -11.35 -16.79 19.17
CA TYR A 49 -12.16 -16.10 20.18
C TYR A 49 -13.17 -15.17 19.50
N ARG A 50 -14.16 -15.77 18.81
CA ARG A 50 -15.41 -15.10 18.42
C ARG A 50 -16.42 -15.08 19.58
N ASP A 51 -16.06 -15.67 20.72
CA ASP A 51 -16.93 -15.74 21.87
C ASP A 51 -17.01 -14.36 22.53
N ALA A 52 -18.20 -13.76 22.40
CA ALA A 52 -18.62 -12.43 22.83
C ALA A 52 -18.42 -12.09 24.33
N LYS A 53 -17.73 -12.94 25.11
CA LYS A 53 -17.76 -12.95 26.57
C LYS A 53 -16.45 -12.53 27.24
N ALA A 54 -15.36 -12.40 26.49
CA ALA A 54 -14.06 -12.01 27.03
C ALA A 54 -13.74 -10.55 26.73
N TRP A 55 -12.96 -9.92 27.61
CA TRP A 55 -12.25 -8.68 27.30
C TRP A 55 -11.06 -9.00 26.39
N ILE A 56 -10.71 -8.08 25.50
CA ILE A 56 -9.60 -8.27 24.56
C ILE A 56 -8.65 -7.08 24.70
N LEU A 57 -7.35 -7.38 24.81
CA LEU A 57 -6.30 -6.36 24.78
C LEU A 57 -5.56 -6.43 23.45
N LYS A 58 -5.74 -5.38 22.64
CA LYS A 58 -5.09 -5.24 21.32
C LYS A 58 -3.97 -4.19 21.39
N THR A 59 -3.11 -4.24 20.38
CA THR A 59 -2.19 -3.15 20.08
C THR A 59 -2.82 -2.32 18.97
N ASP A 60 -2.87 -1.00 19.16
CA ASP A 60 -3.41 -0.10 18.15
C ASP A 60 -2.30 0.75 17.52
N GLY A 61 -2.07 0.56 16.23
CA GLY A 61 -1.05 1.29 15.47
C GLY A 61 -1.44 2.72 15.11
N SER A 62 -2.70 3.11 15.31
CA SER A 62 -3.20 4.46 15.05
C SER A 62 -2.90 5.44 16.20
N ILE A 63 -2.61 4.92 17.40
CA ILE A 63 -2.21 5.73 18.55
C ILE A 63 -0.77 6.23 18.35
N ARG A 64 -0.61 7.56 18.29
CA ARG A 64 0.67 8.26 18.13
C ARG A 64 1.22 8.74 19.46
N TRP A 65 2.54 8.76 19.56
CA TRP A 65 3.27 9.04 20.81
C TRP A 65 3.63 10.51 21.02
N GLU A 66 3.58 11.29 19.95
CA GLU A 66 4.16 12.64 19.85
C GLU A 66 3.52 13.64 20.82
N ASP A 67 2.24 13.43 21.14
CA ASP A 67 1.44 14.34 21.97
C ASP A 67 1.32 13.92 23.45
N HIS A 68 2.04 12.89 23.90
CA HIS A 68 1.84 12.34 25.26
C HIS A 68 2.79 12.88 26.33
N LYS A 69 2.22 13.25 27.48
CA LYS A 69 2.93 13.70 28.70
C LYS A 69 3.62 12.59 29.51
N ILE A 70 3.48 11.33 29.10
CA ILE A 70 4.04 10.18 29.82
C ILE A 70 5.51 10.08 29.41
N GLN A 71 6.43 10.60 30.23
CA GLN A 71 7.87 10.48 30.00
C GLN A 71 8.53 9.72 31.15
N PRO A 72 9.60 8.96 30.87
CA PRO A 72 10.22 8.65 29.57
C PRO A 72 9.71 7.34 28.91
N PRO A 73 10.03 7.06 27.62
CA PRO A 73 9.78 5.75 27.00
C PRO A 73 10.38 4.57 27.79
N PRO A 74 9.89 3.32 27.64
CA PRO A 74 8.95 2.83 26.61
C PRO A 74 7.47 3.11 26.90
N ARG A 75 6.63 3.09 25.86
CA ARG A 75 5.17 3.28 25.94
C ARG A 75 4.46 2.20 25.11
N ALA A 76 3.27 1.82 25.57
CA ALA A 76 2.39 0.86 24.93
C ALA A 76 1.09 1.55 24.47
N ALA A 77 0.67 1.28 23.24
CA ALA A 77 -0.58 1.71 22.62
C ALA A 77 -1.56 0.56 22.77
N ILE A 78 -2.42 0.64 23.79
CA ILE A 78 -3.31 -0.44 24.19
C ILE A 78 -4.74 -0.05 23.85
N GLU A 79 -5.44 -0.94 23.16
CA GLU A 79 -6.88 -0.85 22.99
C GLU A 79 -7.53 -1.94 23.85
N ILE A 80 -8.42 -1.53 24.75
CA ILE A 80 -9.21 -2.41 25.62
C ILE A 80 -10.60 -2.55 25.00
N VAL A 81 -10.93 -3.77 24.58
CA VAL A 81 -12.23 -4.07 23.96
C VAL A 81 -13.08 -4.88 24.93
N SER A 82 -14.30 -4.43 25.14
CA SER A 82 -15.26 -5.07 26.04
C SER A 82 -15.84 -6.36 25.44
N PRO A 83 -16.35 -7.27 26.29
CA PRO A 83 -17.33 -8.24 25.83
C PRO A 83 -18.58 -7.52 25.29
N VAL A 84 -19.45 -8.25 24.60
CA VAL A 84 -20.73 -7.72 24.12
C VAL A 84 -21.71 -7.65 25.28
N PHE A 85 -22.02 -6.44 25.72
CA PHE A 85 -23.04 -6.17 26.71
C PHE A 85 -24.43 -6.14 26.10
N THR A 86 -25.44 -6.35 26.95
CA THR A 86 -26.85 -6.17 26.59
C THR A 86 -27.41 -4.98 27.36
N ASP A 87 -28.16 -4.10 26.70
CA ASP A 87 -28.91 -3.00 27.32
C ASP A 87 -30.39 -3.14 26.92
N ARG A 88 -31.26 -3.30 27.92
CA ARG A 88 -32.72 -3.32 27.75
C ARG A 88 -33.31 -2.04 28.33
N ALA A 89 -34.05 -1.29 27.51
CA ALA A 89 -34.64 -0.02 27.94
C ALA A 89 -35.59 -0.21 29.14
N SER A 90 -36.35 -1.30 29.11
CA SER A 90 -37.27 -1.70 30.19
C SER A 90 -36.60 -2.26 31.44
N GLN A 91 -35.30 -2.62 31.38
CA GLN A 91 -34.59 -3.28 32.49
C GLN A 91 -33.31 -2.53 32.85
N ARG A 92 -33.44 -1.54 33.73
CA ARG A 92 -32.33 -0.72 34.24
C ARG A 92 -31.14 -1.53 34.76
N GLN A 93 -31.37 -2.73 35.30
CA GLN A 93 -30.32 -3.61 35.83
C GLN A 93 -29.32 -4.04 34.76
N THR A 94 -29.75 -4.17 33.49
CA THR A 94 -28.84 -4.50 32.38
C THR A 94 -27.83 -3.38 32.14
N ARG A 95 -28.26 -2.13 32.31
CA ARG A 95 -27.40 -0.94 32.24
C ARG A 95 -26.40 -0.88 33.38
N GLU A 96 -26.91 -1.01 34.60
CA GLU A 96 -26.10 -0.99 35.81
C GLU A 96 -25.05 -2.10 35.81
N LYS A 97 -25.35 -3.25 35.18
CA LYS A 97 -24.38 -4.34 35.01
C LYS A 97 -23.21 -3.92 34.13
N TRP A 98 -23.43 -3.47 32.89
CA TRP A 98 -22.30 -3.14 32.01
C TRP A 98 -21.51 -1.92 32.52
N GLN A 99 -22.17 -0.96 33.19
CA GLN A 99 -21.49 0.14 33.84
C GLN A 99 -20.58 -0.35 34.97
N ARG A 100 -21.05 -1.29 35.80
CA ARG A 100 -20.24 -1.91 36.85
C ARG A 100 -19.04 -2.67 36.27
N ASP A 101 -19.26 -3.48 35.25
CA ASP A 101 -18.20 -4.26 34.60
C ASP A 101 -17.11 -3.33 34.02
N LEU A 102 -17.49 -2.21 33.39
CA LEU A 102 -16.55 -1.18 32.91
C LEU A 102 -15.80 -0.50 34.07
N LYS A 103 -16.52 -0.11 35.13
CA LYS A 103 -15.93 0.52 36.31
C LYS A 103 -14.81 -0.34 36.88
N GLU A 104 -15.10 -1.63 37.09
CA GLU A 104 -14.18 -2.57 37.70
C GLU A 104 -12.92 -2.72 36.85
N VAL A 105 -13.04 -2.93 35.54
CA VAL A 105 -11.88 -3.01 34.64
C VAL A 105 -11.09 -1.71 34.61
N PHE A 106 -11.77 -0.58 34.46
CA PHE A 106 -11.10 0.71 34.26
C PHE A 106 -10.41 1.21 35.53
N GLU A 107 -11.05 1.09 36.70
CA GLU A 107 -10.42 1.41 37.99
C GLU A 107 -9.25 0.47 38.29
N THR A 108 -9.37 -0.80 37.92
CA THR A 108 -8.26 -1.78 38.05
C THR A 108 -7.07 -1.39 37.19
N VAL A 109 -7.29 -1.03 35.92
CA VAL A 109 -6.22 -0.55 35.03
C VAL A 109 -5.60 0.75 35.58
N LYS A 110 -6.43 1.73 35.94
CA LYS A 110 -5.97 3.04 36.45
C LYS A 110 -5.18 2.96 37.75
N SER A 111 -5.52 2.00 38.62
CA SER A 111 -4.82 1.81 39.90
C SER A 111 -3.48 1.10 39.78
N ASN A 112 -3.24 0.37 38.68
CA ASN A 112 -2.07 -0.49 38.52
C ASN A 112 -1.12 -0.04 37.40
N TYR A 113 -1.58 0.84 36.51
CA TYR A 113 -0.81 1.32 35.38
C TYR A 113 -0.86 2.84 35.29
N THR A 114 0.27 3.45 34.90
CA THR A 114 0.28 4.85 34.48
C THR A 114 -0.29 4.92 33.08
N ILE A 115 -1.56 5.31 33.00
CA ILE A 115 -2.29 5.48 31.73
C ILE A 115 -2.39 6.95 31.34
N GLY A 116 -2.62 7.19 30.07
CA GLY A 116 -3.08 8.49 29.58
C GLY A 116 -3.72 8.39 28.21
N VAL A 117 -4.28 9.51 27.79
CA VAL A 117 -5.00 9.69 26.53
C VAL A 117 -4.45 10.93 25.82
N ASN A 118 -4.53 10.94 24.50
CA ASN A 118 -4.10 12.06 23.66
C ASN A 118 -5.02 12.23 22.45
N LYS A 119 -4.67 13.13 21.53
CA LYS A 119 -5.50 13.41 20.34
C LYS A 119 -5.66 12.21 19.40
N SER A 120 -4.70 11.28 19.41
CA SER A 120 -4.78 10.07 18.59
C SER A 120 -5.57 8.93 19.24
N THR A 121 -5.71 8.91 20.57
CA THR A 121 -6.58 7.93 21.24
C THR A 121 -8.05 8.24 21.00
N ALA A 122 -8.86 7.22 20.79
CA ALA A 122 -10.31 7.29 20.60
C ALA A 122 -11.10 6.43 21.61
N TYR A 123 -12.40 6.68 21.68
CA TYR A 123 -13.37 5.84 22.38
C TYR A 123 -14.47 5.46 21.40
N HIS A 124 -14.48 4.19 20.97
CA HIS A 124 -15.46 3.66 20.03
C HIS A 124 -16.61 2.95 20.74
N ILE A 125 -17.81 3.10 20.18
CA ILE A 125 -19.00 2.39 20.62
C ILE A 125 -19.61 1.64 19.46
N HIS A 126 -19.74 0.32 19.60
CA HIS A 126 -20.48 -0.54 18.70
C HIS A 126 -21.86 -0.81 19.27
N VAL A 127 -22.90 -0.52 18.49
CA VAL A 127 -24.28 -0.89 18.84
C VAL A 127 -24.78 -1.93 17.86
N GLY A 128 -25.38 -3.00 18.35
CA GLY A 128 -26.04 -4.04 17.55
C GLY A 128 -27.51 -4.21 17.94
N VAL A 129 -28.29 -4.87 17.07
CA VAL A 129 -29.66 -5.29 17.40
C VAL A 129 -29.58 -6.56 18.23
N GLY A 130 -29.95 -6.50 19.50
CA GLY A 130 -29.92 -7.67 20.35
C GLY A 130 -31.15 -8.55 20.10
N VAL A 131 -30.94 -9.81 19.72
CA VAL A 131 -31.99 -10.82 19.69
C VAL A 131 -31.89 -11.66 20.97
N SER A 132 -32.98 -11.74 21.72
CA SER A 132 -33.05 -12.58 22.92
C SER A 132 -32.74 -14.04 22.58
N GLY A 133 -31.59 -14.55 23.03
CA GLY A 133 -31.26 -15.98 22.97
C GLY A 133 -30.63 -16.50 21.67
N VAL A 134 -30.18 -15.65 20.73
CA VAL A 134 -29.62 -16.10 19.45
C VAL A 134 -28.31 -15.38 19.11
N ARG A 135 -27.44 -16.09 18.39
CA ARG A 135 -26.08 -15.74 17.93
C ARG A 135 -25.95 -14.29 17.44
N LEU A 136 -24.75 -13.71 17.59
CA LEU A 136 -24.29 -12.40 17.08
C LEU A 136 -24.42 -12.19 15.55
N GLU A 137 -25.14 -13.06 14.85
CA GLU A 137 -25.29 -13.03 13.40
C GLU A 137 -26.36 -12.01 12.94
N HIS A 138 -27.15 -11.44 13.86
CA HIS A 138 -28.16 -10.44 13.50
C HIS A 138 -27.50 -9.11 13.17
N ARG A 139 -27.79 -8.61 11.97
CA ARG A 139 -27.27 -7.35 11.42
C ARG A 139 -28.43 -6.37 11.31
N PHE A 140 -28.13 -5.07 11.36
CA PHE A 140 -29.13 -4.08 10.98
C PHE A 140 -29.54 -4.32 9.53
N ASN A 141 -30.85 -4.39 9.29
CA ASN A 141 -31.36 -4.42 7.93
C ASN A 141 -31.27 -3.02 7.30
N LEU A 142 -31.52 -2.95 6.00
CA LEU A 142 -31.42 -1.70 5.24
C LEU A 142 -32.30 -0.57 5.81
N VAL A 143 -33.53 -0.88 6.21
CA VAL A 143 -34.46 0.12 6.75
C VAL A 143 -33.92 0.69 8.06
N GLU A 144 -33.45 -0.17 8.95
CA GLU A 144 -32.87 0.25 10.23
C GLU A 144 -31.62 1.12 10.04
N MET A 145 -30.71 0.71 9.14
CA MET A 145 -29.54 1.52 8.79
C MET A 145 -29.94 2.88 8.21
N LYS A 146 -30.94 2.94 7.32
CA LYS A 146 -31.45 4.20 6.77
C LYS A 146 -31.99 5.12 7.85
N LYS A 147 -32.70 4.60 8.85
CA LYS A 147 -33.20 5.39 9.98
C LYS A 147 -32.03 5.98 10.79
N ILE A 148 -31.04 5.17 11.16
CA ILE A 148 -29.87 5.63 11.92
C ILE A 148 -29.08 6.68 11.10
N ALA A 149 -28.84 6.41 9.82
CA ALA A 149 -28.15 7.34 8.92
C ALA A 149 -28.90 8.67 8.75
N THR A 150 -30.21 8.62 8.57
CA THR A 150 -31.08 9.82 8.50
C THR A 150 -30.96 10.64 9.77
N ALA A 151 -31.01 9.99 10.94
CA ALA A 151 -30.83 10.69 12.20
C ALA A 151 -29.48 11.35 12.34
N TYR A 152 -28.41 10.66 11.96
CA TYR A 152 -27.07 11.19 12.12
C TYR A 152 -26.84 12.42 11.23
N VAL A 153 -27.25 12.34 9.95
CA VAL A 153 -27.14 13.45 8.99
C VAL A 153 -27.94 14.67 9.43
N ARG A 154 -29.09 14.49 10.10
CA ARG A 154 -29.91 15.62 10.55
C ARG A 154 -29.47 16.19 11.89
N LEU A 155 -28.87 15.37 12.76
CA LEU A 155 -28.46 15.76 14.09
C LEU A 155 -26.94 15.93 14.20
N GLU A 156 -26.32 16.63 13.24
CA GLU A 156 -24.90 17.01 13.30
C GLU A 156 -24.54 17.78 14.60
N ALA A 157 -25.54 18.32 15.31
CA ALA A 157 -25.36 18.86 16.66
C ALA A 157 -24.68 17.88 17.64
N ILE A 158 -24.77 16.56 17.39
CA ILE A 158 -24.02 15.55 18.16
C ILE A 158 -22.52 15.80 18.10
N ASP A 159 -21.99 16.28 16.97
CA ASP A 159 -20.56 16.52 16.80
C ASP A 159 -20.09 17.70 17.68
N LYS A 160 -20.99 18.63 18.03
CA LYS A 160 -20.72 19.76 18.93
C LYS A 160 -20.61 19.35 20.40
N LEU A 161 -20.93 18.10 20.75
CA LEU A 161 -20.76 17.56 22.09
C LEU A 161 -19.33 17.05 22.36
N HIS A 162 -18.46 17.09 21.34
CA HIS A 162 -17.09 16.57 21.43
C HIS A 162 -16.05 17.70 21.37
N ALA A 163 -14.81 17.38 21.73
CA ALA A 163 -13.71 18.32 21.65
C ALA A 163 -13.58 18.92 20.23
N PRO A 164 -13.13 20.20 20.08
CA PRO A 164 -13.06 20.86 18.78
C PRO A 164 -12.30 20.06 17.72
N HIS A 165 -11.24 19.35 18.10
CA HIS A 165 -10.46 18.52 17.17
C HIS A 165 -11.23 17.28 16.67
N ARG A 166 -12.31 16.88 17.34
CA ARG A 166 -13.23 15.83 16.89
C ARG A 166 -14.44 16.41 16.16
N ALA A 167 -14.85 17.64 16.49
CA ALA A 167 -16.02 18.32 15.93
C ALA A 167 -15.75 19.01 14.58
N ASP A 168 -14.62 19.71 14.45
CA ASP A 168 -14.31 20.57 13.31
C ASP A 168 -13.76 19.79 12.11
N LYS A 169 -13.84 20.38 10.91
CA LYS A 169 -13.14 19.89 9.72
C LYS A 169 -11.65 20.17 9.89
N VAL A 170 -10.93 19.23 10.48
CA VAL A 170 -9.49 19.41 10.68
C VAL A 170 -8.73 19.14 9.38
N THR A 171 -7.73 19.97 9.11
CA THR A 171 -6.93 19.97 7.88
C THR A 171 -5.90 18.83 7.79
N ASN A 172 -5.69 18.06 8.87
CA ASN A 172 -4.69 16.99 8.90
C ASN A 172 -5.36 15.60 8.97
N PRO A 173 -5.55 14.88 7.85
CA PRO A 173 -6.29 13.61 7.79
C PRO A 173 -5.70 12.50 8.66
N ALA A 174 -4.45 12.65 9.13
CA ALA A 174 -3.71 11.60 9.80
C ALA A 174 -4.15 11.29 11.25
N TYR A 175 -5.07 12.09 11.81
CA TYR A 175 -5.55 11.97 13.20
C TYR A 175 -7.08 11.86 13.33
N TYR A 176 -7.84 11.99 12.24
CA TYR A 176 -9.27 12.30 12.36
C TYR A 176 -10.17 11.38 11.59
N VAL A 177 -11.31 11.13 12.24
CA VAL A 177 -12.41 10.36 11.72
C VAL A 177 -13.20 11.24 10.75
N ASN A 178 -13.34 10.80 9.49
CA ASN A 178 -14.03 11.54 8.45
C ASN A 178 -15.49 11.80 8.81
N THR A 179 -16.00 12.97 8.48
CA THR A 179 -17.43 13.26 8.65
C THR A 179 -18.21 12.60 7.51
N VAL A 180 -19.37 11.99 7.81
CA VAL A 180 -20.21 11.35 6.79
C VAL A 180 -20.65 12.40 5.76
N VAL A 181 -21.17 13.52 6.23
CA VAL A 181 -21.70 14.63 5.42
C VAL A 181 -20.63 15.42 4.67
N GLY A 182 -19.39 15.37 5.14
CA GLY A 182 -18.23 16.00 4.49
C GLY A 182 -17.53 15.11 3.47
N ASN A 183 -17.99 13.87 3.30
CA ASN A 183 -17.39 12.92 2.36
C ASN A 183 -17.56 13.38 0.90
N ARG A 184 -16.75 12.83 -0.01
CA ARG A 184 -16.73 13.25 -1.43
C ARG A 184 -18.09 13.12 -2.15
N THR A 185 -18.94 12.19 -1.72
CA THR A 185 -20.24 11.91 -2.32
C THR A 185 -21.30 12.91 -1.85
N LEU A 186 -21.25 13.30 -0.57
CA LEU A 186 -22.28 14.12 0.07
C LEU A 186 -21.89 15.60 0.20
N LYS A 187 -20.62 15.94 -0.04
CA LYS A 187 -20.10 17.30 0.09
C LYS A 187 -20.88 18.27 -0.79
N GLY A 188 -21.48 19.27 -0.14
CA GLY A 188 -22.24 20.33 -0.80
C GLY A 188 -23.71 20.00 -1.03
N MET A 189 -24.16 18.79 -0.71
CA MET A 189 -25.58 18.46 -0.70
C MET A 189 -26.26 19.07 0.53
N LEU A 190 -27.48 19.56 0.35
CA LEU A 190 -28.35 19.91 1.47
C LEU A 190 -28.77 18.63 2.21
N ALA A 191 -28.95 18.72 3.53
CA ALA A 191 -29.27 17.55 4.33
C ALA A 191 -30.58 16.86 3.89
N GLU A 192 -31.56 17.60 3.33
CA GLU A 192 -32.77 17.04 2.70
C GLU A 192 -32.41 16.12 1.52
N GLN A 193 -31.49 16.57 0.66
CA GLN A 193 -31.03 15.80 -0.51
C GLN A 193 -30.25 14.56 -0.08
N VAL A 194 -29.45 14.66 0.98
CA VAL A 194 -28.75 13.51 1.55
C VAL A 194 -29.75 12.48 2.09
N VAL A 195 -30.81 12.93 2.77
CA VAL A 195 -31.87 12.03 3.26
C VAL A 195 -32.60 11.37 2.08
N GLU A 196 -32.98 12.11 1.04
CA GLU A 196 -33.58 11.53 -0.17
C GLU A 196 -32.66 10.47 -0.80
N LEU A 197 -31.37 10.76 -0.91
CA LEU A 197 -30.37 9.83 -1.41
C LEU A 197 -30.27 8.57 -0.53
N ILE A 198 -30.18 8.71 0.79
CA ILE A 198 -30.19 7.60 1.76
C ILE A 198 -31.40 6.70 1.51
N TRP A 199 -32.61 7.28 1.41
CA TRP A 199 -33.83 6.51 1.24
C TRP A 199 -34.00 5.89 -0.14
N SER A 200 -33.36 6.45 -1.17
CA SER A 200 -33.35 5.89 -2.53
C SER A 200 -32.51 4.61 -2.69
N THR A 201 -31.57 4.35 -1.78
CA THR A 201 -30.70 3.17 -1.84
C THR A 201 -31.49 1.87 -1.74
N GLN A 202 -31.09 0.82 -2.46
CA GLN A 202 -31.81 -0.46 -2.49
C GLN A 202 -31.10 -1.59 -1.73
N THR A 203 -29.84 -1.38 -1.33
CA THR A 203 -29.02 -2.38 -0.62
C THR A 203 -28.23 -1.73 0.50
N THR A 204 -27.85 -2.51 1.51
CA THR A 204 -26.96 -2.06 2.60
C THR A 204 -25.61 -1.61 2.05
N GLU A 205 -25.06 -2.34 1.07
CA GLU A 205 -23.78 -1.95 0.45
C GLU A 205 -23.86 -0.62 -0.30
N ALA A 206 -24.94 -0.36 -1.04
CA ALA A 206 -25.14 0.93 -1.70
C ALA A 206 -25.22 2.07 -0.68
N LEU A 207 -25.91 1.85 0.43
CA LEU A 207 -25.97 2.81 1.53
C LEU A 207 -24.58 3.06 2.15
N VAL A 208 -23.83 2.00 2.47
CA VAL A 208 -22.46 2.13 3.03
C VAL A 208 -21.54 2.83 2.05
N LYS A 209 -21.62 2.57 0.73
CA LYS A 209 -20.80 3.25 -0.29
C LYS A 209 -21.07 4.76 -0.34
N ILE A 210 -22.29 5.20 -0.05
CA ILE A 210 -22.64 6.62 -0.03
C ILE A 210 -22.22 7.30 1.28
N LEU A 211 -22.38 6.62 2.42
CA LEU A 211 -22.09 7.19 3.75
C LEU A 211 -20.61 7.09 4.14
N ASN A 212 -19.98 5.98 3.80
CA ASN A 212 -18.58 5.66 4.07
C ASN A 212 -17.85 5.25 2.77
N PRO A 213 -17.73 6.18 1.78
CA PRO A 213 -16.93 5.93 0.59
C PRO A 213 -15.45 5.82 0.95
N GLU A 214 -14.66 5.24 0.06
CA GLU A 214 -13.20 5.28 0.17
C GLU A 214 -12.73 6.75 0.25
N ALA A 215 -12.00 7.08 1.32
CA ALA A 215 -11.40 8.40 1.47
C ALA A 215 -10.27 8.60 0.46
N GLU A 216 -9.52 7.53 0.19
CA GLU A 216 -8.47 7.44 -0.82
C GLU A 216 -8.87 6.35 -1.82
N LEU A 217 -8.88 6.67 -3.11
CA LEU A 217 -9.30 5.73 -4.15
C LEU A 217 -8.40 4.49 -4.13
N GLY A 218 -8.99 3.30 -4.05
CA GLY A 218 -8.26 2.02 -3.98
C GLY A 218 -7.97 1.54 -2.55
N ASN A 219 -8.09 2.41 -1.55
CA ASN A 219 -7.90 2.07 -0.15
C ASN A 219 -9.26 1.71 0.50
N ILE A 220 -9.71 0.47 0.32
CA ILE A 220 -10.99 -0.01 0.87
C ILE A 220 -11.04 0.12 2.40
N ASP A 221 -9.91 -0.06 3.08
CA ASP A 221 -9.82 0.06 4.54
C ASP A 221 -10.09 1.49 5.03
N SER A 222 -9.88 2.50 4.18
CA SER A 222 -10.19 3.88 4.51
C SER A 222 -11.68 4.11 4.87
N ARG A 223 -12.57 3.23 4.39
CA ARG A 223 -14.03 3.28 4.63
C ARG A 223 -14.40 3.12 6.12
N ARG A 224 -13.53 2.58 6.96
CA ARG A 224 -13.81 2.42 8.40
C ARG A 224 -13.60 3.70 9.19
N TYR A 225 -12.84 4.66 8.68
CA TYR A 225 -12.45 5.88 9.40
C TYR A 225 -13.48 7.00 9.23
N TYR A 226 -14.76 6.70 9.49
CA TYR A 226 -15.83 7.69 9.53
C TYR A 226 -16.44 7.78 10.93
N ARG A 227 -16.88 9.00 11.30
CA ARG A 227 -17.47 9.32 12.61
C ARG A 227 -18.53 8.30 13.00
N VAL A 228 -19.36 7.91 12.03
CA VAL A 228 -20.23 6.74 12.13
C VAL A 228 -19.84 5.78 11.00
N ASN A 229 -19.35 4.61 11.39
CA ASN A 229 -18.90 3.58 10.47
C ASN A 229 -19.99 2.50 10.31
N PHE A 230 -20.62 2.50 9.15
CA PHE A 230 -21.63 1.52 8.75
C PHE A 230 -21.02 0.25 8.14
N CYS A 231 -19.72 0.24 7.80
CA CYS A 231 -19.03 -0.96 7.30
C CYS A 231 -19.01 -2.07 8.36
N SER A 232 -18.96 -1.69 9.65
CA SER A 232 -19.01 -2.61 10.79
C SER A 232 -20.27 -3.48 10.82
N ASN A 233 -21.35 -3.10 10.11
CA ASN A 233 -22.55 -3.94 10.04
C ASN A 233 -22.32 -5.22 9.24
N ASN A 234 -21.53 -5.15 8.17
CA ASN A 234 -21.21 -6.31 7.33
C ASN A 234 -20.25 -7.28 8.02
N VAL A 235 -19.40 -6.77 8.91
CA VAL A 235 -18.36 -7.55 9.60
C VAL A 235 -18.86 -8.08 10.96
N HIS A 236 -19.49 -7.21 11.74
CA HIS A 236 -19.82 -7.45 13.15
C HIS A 236 -21.33 -7.38 13.45
N GLY A 237 -22.17 -6.99 12.48
CA GLY A 237 -23.60 -6.74 12.72
C GLY A 237 -23.87 -5.51 13.59
N THR A 238 -22.90 -4.60 13.70
CA THR A 238 -22.99 -3.39 14.53
C THR A 238 -22.82 -2.12 13.71
N ILE A 239 -23.33 -1.00 14.22
CA ILE A 239 -22.93 0.34 13.78
C ILE A 239 -21.92 0.87 14.80
N GLU A 240 -20.79 1.34 14.32
CA GLU A 240 -19.70 1.85 15.14
C GLU A 240 -19.71 3.38 15.16
N PHE A 241 -19.63 3.96 16.35
CA PHE A 241 -19.62 5.39 16.63
C PHE A 241 -18.24 5.77 17.17
N ARG A 242 -17.53 6.62 16.44
CA ARG A 242 -16.10 6.94 16.61
C ARG A 242 -15.83 8.40 16.93
N GLN A 243 -16.88 9.17 17.26
CA GLN A 243 -16.76 10.62 17.44
C GLN A 243 -16.01 11.02 18.71
N HIS A 244 -16.06 10.19 19.75
CA HIS A 244 -15.50 10.54 21.04
C HIS A 244 -13.97 10.39 21.08
N GLU A 245 -13.29 11.37 21.67
CA GLU A 245 -11.86 11.29 21.97
C GLU A 245 -11.57 10.22 23.02
N GLY A 246 -10.35 9.68 23.06
CA GLY A 246 -9.93 8.84 24.16
C GLY A 246 -10.07 9.60 25.47
N THR A 247 -10.64 8.97 26.49
CA THR A 247 -10.89 9.59 27.80
C THR A 247 -10.57 8.62 28.93
N ASP A 248 -10.09 9.16 30.05
CA ASP A 248 -9.94 8.43 31.31
C ASP A 248 -10.95 8.84 32.38
N ASP A 249 -11.98 9.58 31.98
CA ASP A 249 -13.14 9.94 32.80
C ASP A 249 -14.28 8.93 32.57
N LEU A 250 -14.56 8.15 33.62
CA LEU A 250 -15.60 7.13 33.63
C LEU A 250 -17.02 7.71 33.41
N GLN A 251 -17.28 8.95 33.85
CA GLN A 251 -18.58 9.60 33.62
C GLN A 251 -18.76 9.97 32.15
N ALA A 252 -17.70 10.42 31.47
CA ALA A 252 -17.71 10.66 30.03
C ALA A 252 -17.95 9.35 29.26
N ILE A 253 -17.31 8.25 29.71
CA ILE A 253 -17.51 6.92 29.12
C ILE A 253 -18.99 6.51 29.16
N TYR A 254 -19.64 6.67 30.32
CA TYR A 254 -21.05 6.33 30.49
C TYR A 254 -21.99 7.25 29.73
N ALA A 255 -21.77 8.55 29.80
CA ALA A 255 -22.62 9.53 29.16
C ALA A 255 -22.65 9.32 27.63
N TRP A 256 -21.49 9.03 27.02
CA TRP A 256 -21.42 8.75 25.59
C TRP A 256 -22.13 7.44 25.23
N ALA A 257 -21.93 6.36 25.99
CA ALA A 257 -22.63 5.10 25.75
C ALA A 257 -24.15 5.22 25.88
N GLU A 258 -24.63 5.91 26.91
CA GLU A 258 -26.05 6.17 27.06
C GLU A 258 -26.62 7.03 25.93
N LEU A 259 -25.89 8.06 25.48
CA LEU A 259 -26.29 8.87 24.33
C LEU A 259 -26.42 8.04 23.06
N VAL A 260 -25.41 7.23 22.72
CA VAL A 260 -25.43 6.40 21.51
C VAL A 260 -26.58 5.38 21.57
N LEU A 261 -26.81 4.73 22.71
CA LEU A 261 -27.94 3.81 22.89
C LEU A 261 -29.29 4.52 22.76
N ALA A 262 -29.47 5.69 23.37
CA ALA A 262 -30.70 6.48 23.26
C ALA A 262 -30.93 6.98 21.82
N PHE A 263 -29.87 7.39 21.14
CA PHE A 263 -29.89 7.82 19.75
C PHE A 263 -30.38 6.69 18.83
N VAL A 264 -29.77 5.50 18.93
CA VAL A 264 -30.16 4.35 18.10
C VAL A 264 -31.59 3.91 18.39
N ARG A 265 -32.01 3.82 19.67
CA ARG A 265 -33.41 3.47 20.01
C ARG A 265 -34.41 4.46 19.43
N SER A 266 -34.12 5.75 19.52
CA SER A 266 -35.01 6.81 19.06
C SER A 266 -35.13 6.81 17.53
N ALA A 267 -34.03 6.56 16.82
CA ALA A 267 -34.06 6.38 15.37
C ALA A 267 -34.93 5.19 14.97
N LEU A 268 -34.77 4.04 15.64
CA LEU A 268 -35.46 2.80 15.31
C LEU A 268 -36.95 2.81 15.71
N GLY A 269 -37.31 3.51 16.78
CA GLY A 269 -38.69 3.68 17.25
C GLY A 269 -39.57 4.56 16.35
N LYS A 270 -38.98 5.41 15.51
CA LYS A 270 -39.76 6.23 14.56
C LYS A 270 -40.16 5.40 13.33
N SER A 271 -41.31 5.71 12.71
CA SER A 271 -41.74 5.05 11.46
C SER A 271 -40.88 5.49 10.28
N GLU A 272 -40.88 4.74 9.17
CA GLU A 272 -40.17 5.16 7.96
C GLU A 272 -40.68 6.50 7.43
N GLU A 273 -42.00 6.70 7.39
CA GLU A 273 -42.64 7.95 6.95
C GLU A 273 -42.27 9.11 7.86
N THR A 274 -42.10 8.83 9.16
CA THR A 274 -41.64 9.81 10.12
C THR A 274 -40.20 10.19 9.81
N MET A 275 -39.30 9.22 9.65
CA MET A 275 -37.88 9.48 9.35
C MET A 275 -37.67 10.17 7.99
N LYS A 276 -38.42 9.79 6.95
CA LYS A 276 -38.40 10.47 5.64
C LYS A 276 -38.85 11.94 5.74
N ARG A 277 -39.95 12.22 6.46
CA ARG A 277 -40.45 13.59 6.65
C ARG A 277 -39.57 14.43 7.56
N TRP A 278 -38.97 13.79 8.55
CA TRP A 278 -38.06 14.42 9.52
C TRP A 278 -36.83 15.04 8.85
N GLY A 279 -36.49 14.57 7.65
CA GLY A 279 -35.53 15.24 6.75
C GLY A 279 -35.83 16.73 6.50
N ARG A 280 -37.09 17.20 6.63
CA ARG A 280 -37.45 18.62 6.43
C ARG A 280 -37.50 19.43 7.72
N HIS A 281 -37.90 18.82 8.82
CA HIS A 281 -38.12 19.49 10.12
C HIS A 281 -37.56 18.62 11.24
N PRO A 282 -36.25 18.72 11.53
CA PRO A 282 -35.63 17.92 12.57
C PRO A 282 -36.02 18.48 13.94
N GLU A 283 -36.19 17.60 14.92
CA GLU A 283 -36.34 18.00 16.32
C GLU A 283 -34.94 18.25 16.89
N ALA A 284 -34.83 18.98 18.01
CA ALA A 284 -33.52 19.19 18.63
C ALA A 284 -32.93 17.86 19.09
N LEU A 285 -31.59 17.75 19.15
CA LEU A 285 -30.93 16.54 19.64
C LEU A 285 -31.45 16.16 21.03
N GLN A 286 -31.64 17.14 21.90
CA GLN A 286 -32.21 16.95 23.24
C GLN A 286 -33.59 16.29 23.23
N ASP A 287 -34.48 16.70 22.32
CA ASP A 287 -35.81 16.11 22.20
C ASP A 287 -35.73 14.69 21.61
N PHE A 288 -34.77 14.45 20.71
CA PHE A 288 -34.57 13.17 20.07
C PHE A 288 -34.04 12.10 21.02
N ILE A 289 -33.05 12.41 21.87
CA ILE A 289 -32.44 11.42 22.79
C ILE A 289 -32.99 11.48 24.22
N GLY A 290 -33.78 12.51 24.53
CA GLY A 290 -34.28 12.80 25.87
C GLY A 290 -33.40 13.77 26.67
N PRO A 291 -34.01 14.65 27.50
CA PRO A 291 -33.31 15.72 28.21
C PRO A 291 -32.29 15.20 29.22
N ASP A 292 -32.56 14.08 29.88
CA ASP A 292 -31.66 13.51 30.89
C ASP A 292 -30.34 13.03 30.27
N VAL A 293 -30.42 12.35 29.12
CA VAL A 293 -29.26 11.80 28.40
C VAL A 293 -28.43 12.94 27.79
N HIS A 294 -29.11 13.92 27.18
CA HIS A 294 -28.46 15.13 26.68
C HIS A 294 -27.78 15.93 27.80
N GLY A 295 -28.47 16.10 28.93
CA GLY A 295 -27.97 16.82 30.11
C GLY A 295 -26.69 16.22 30.65
N LYS A 296 -26.59 14.88 30.73
CA LYS A 296 -25.36 14.19 31.14
C LYS A 296 -24.17 14.57 30.26
N MET A 297 -24.32 14.52 28.93
CA MET A 297 -23.26 14.87 27.99
C MET A 297 -22.86 16.34 28.06
N VAL A 298 -23.82 17.26 28.17
CA VAL A 298 -23.53 18.70 28.27
C VAL A 298 -22.93 19.08 29.64
N SER A 299 -23.23 18.32 30.69
CA SER A 299 -22.70 18.55 32.03
C SER A 299 -21.25 18.09 32.22
N LEU A 300 -20.72 17.31 31.27
CA LEU A 300 -19.32 16.91 31.33
C LEU A 300 -18.44 18.16 31.28
N PRO A 301 -17.37 18.22 32.08
CA PRO A 301 -16.43 19.33 31.99
C PRO A 301 -15.96 19.40 30.54
N SER A 302 -16.20 20.53 29.87
CA SER A 302 -15.63 20.74 28.54
C SER A 302 -14.15 20.41 28.65
N THR A 303 -13.65 19.47 27.85
CA THR A 303 -12.24 19.08 27.81
C THR A 303 -11.34 20.19 27.23
N ASN A 304 -11.73 21.46 27.45
CA ASN A 304 -10.81 22.58 27.55
C ASN A 304 -9.77 22.20 28.60
N HIS A 305 -8.64 21.69 28.12
CA HIS A 305 -7.47 21.36 28.91
C HIS A 305 -7.32 22.35 30.08
N PRO A 306 -7.21 21.90 31.33
CA PRO A 306 -6.92 22.81 32.42
C PRO A 306 -5.60 23.51 32.10
N HIS A 307 -5.65 24.84 31.98
CA HIS A 307 -4.48 25.65 32.30
C HIS A 307 -4.00 25.19 33.67
N ILE A 308 -2.81 24.59 33.66
CA ILE A 308 -2.16 23.94 34.81
C ILE A 308 -2.20 24.88 36.02
N PRO A 309 -2.60 24.40 37.22
CA PRO A 309 -2.35 25.15 38.45
C PRO A 309 -0.84 25.31 38.59
N ARG A 310 -0.36 26.56 38.65
CA ARG A 310 1.03 26.88 38.99
C ARG A 310 1.47 26.01 40.18
N VAL A 311 2.44 25.13 39.93
CA VAL A 311 3.20 24.46 40.99
C VAL A 311 3.67 25.54 41.95
N ARG A 312 3.24 25.43 43.22
CA ARG A 312 3.76 26.27 44.30
C ARG A 312 5.27 26.11 44.32
N SER A 313 5.97 27.23 44.15
CA SER A 313 7.40 27.40 44.32
C SER A 313 7.85 26.86 45.68
N LEU A 314 8.76 25.88 45.67
CA LEU A 314 9.68 25.62 46.78
C LEU A 314 10.86 26.62 46.70
N PRO A 315 11.54 26.89 47.83
CA PRO A 315 12.24 28.16 48.07
C PRO A 315 13.55 28.34 47.31
N SER A 316 13.80 29.60 47.01
CA SER A 316 14.97 30.17 46.36
C SER A 316 16.20 30.19 47.27
N GLU A 317 17.06 29.18 47.18
CA GLU A 317 18.49 29.35 47.51
C GLU A 317 19.33 28.56 46.50
N LEU A 318 20.44 29.17 46.06
CA LEU A 318 21.41 28.73 45.03
C LEU A 318 21.08 29.10 43.57
N ARG A 319 21.29 30.38 43.22
CA ARG A 319 21.93 30.79 41.95
C ARG A 319 22.62 32.15 42.11
N LYS A 320 23.95 32.12 42.25
CA LYS A 320 24.88 33.23 41.99
C LYS A 320 26.11 32.65 41.31
N MET A 321 26.78 33.48 40.50
CA MET A 321 27.88 33.21 39.55
C MET A 321 27.37 32.73 38.18
N ASP A 322 27.78 33.27 37.03
CA ASP A 322 28.68 34.37 36.68
C ASP A 322 28.42 34.66 35.18
N HIS A 323 28.23 35.91 34.78
CA HIS A 323 28.30 36.31 33.37
C HIS A 323 28.93 37.70 33.24
N ASP A 324 30.23 37.70 32.97
CA ASP A 324 30.97 38.84 32.43
C ASP A 324 31.95 38.33 31.36
N ARG A 325 31.73 38.74 30.09
CA ARG A 325 32.77 39.12 29.11
C ARG A 325 32.20 39.63 27.77
N PRO A 326 32.93 40.53 27.07
CA PRO A 326 32.42 41.50 26.09
C PRO A 326 32.51 41.02 24.61
N PRO A 327 31.96 41.77 23.64
CA PRO A 327 31.85 41.32 22.24
C PRO A 327 33.12 41.59 21.45
N THR A 328 33.52 40.63 20.61
CA THR A 328 34.60 40.80 19.62
C THR A 328 34.05 41.02 18.22
N THR A 329 34.77 41.89 17.51
CA THR A 329 34.53 42.53 16.22
C THR A 329 34.85 41.68 15.00
N ASP A 330 34.12 41.99 13.92
CA ASP A 330 34.51 42.03 12.50
C ASP A 330 35.45 40.96 11.91
N ALA A 331 34.87 40.09 11.09
CA ALA A 331 35.56 39.44 9.97
C ALA A 331 34.68 39.51 8.71
N LYS A 332 34.98 40.49 7.84
CA LYS A 332 34.47 40.53 6.45
C LYS A 332 35.23 39.50 5.62
N VAL A 333 34.52 38.53 5.07
CA VAL A 333 35.00 37.59 4.05
C VAL A 333 34.55 38.07 2.66
N PRO A 334 35.44 38.30 1.69
CA PRO A 334 35.05 38.55 0.31
C PRO A 334 35.04 37.23 -0.47
N MET A 335 33.87 36.61 -0.64
CA MET A 335 33.69 35.44 -1.51
C MET A 335 32.75 35.80 -2.66
N GLY A 336 33.33 36.12 -3.81
CA GLY A 336 32.57 36.41 -5.04
C GLY A 336 33.43 36.40 -6.31
N TYR A 337 34.72 36.77 -6.21
CA TYR A 337 35.61 36.85 -7.36
C TYR A 337 36.33 35.53 -7.72
N ASP A 338 36.56 34.62 -6.77
CA ASP A 338 37.30 33.37 -7.04
C ASP A 338 36.46 32.29 -7.72
N LEU A 339 35.14 32.26 -7.50
CA LEU A 339 34.25 31.28 -8.11
C LEU A 339 34.04 31.56 -9.62
N LEU A 340 34.00 32.85 -9.99
CA LEU A 340 33.85 33.27 -11.38
C LEU A 340 35.12 32.95 -12.19
N ARG A 341 36.29 33.13 -11.58
CA ARG A 341 37.59 32.82 -12.20
C ARG A 341 37.80 31.32 -12.39
N ALA A 342 37.41 30.50 -11.40
CA ALA A 342 37.44 29.04 -11.52
C ALA A 342 36.47 28.53 -12.60
N SER A 343 35.29 29.14 -12.73
CA SER A 343 34.29 28.77 -13.74
C SER A 343 34.75 29.13 -15.16
N CYS A 344 35.41 30.27 -15.35
CA CYS A 344 35.96 30.67 -16.65
C CYS A 344 37.11 29.75 -17.09
N LEU A 345 38.01 29.37 -16.18
CA LEU A 345 39.11 28.44 -16.48
C LEU A 345 38.62 27.02 -16.82
N LEU A 346 37.51 26.58 -16.22
CA LEU A 346 36.88 25.29 -16.55
C LEU A 346 36.23 25.35 -17.94
N ALA A 347 35.58 26.47 -18.28
CA ALA A 347 34.97 26.67 -19.60
C ALA A 347 36.03 26.69 -20.72
N GLU A 348 37.17 27.38 -20.52
CA GLU A 348 38.27 27.40 -21.47
C GLU A 348 38.86 26.00 -21.70
N ARG A 349 39.06 25.21 -20.64
CA ARG A 349 39.54 23.82 -20.76
C ARG A 349 38.54 22.88 -21.42
N CYS A 350 37.24 23.07 -21.20
CA CYS A 350 36.19 22.33 -21.91
C CYS A 350 36.17 22.67 -23.41
N ILE A 351 36.37 23.94 -23.78
CA ILE A 351 36.44 24.37 -25.18
C ILE A 351 37.69 23.80 -25.88
N GLU A 352 38.85 23.81 -25.21
CA GLU A 352 40.09 23.19 -25.70
C GLU A 352 39.95 21.66 -25.87
N TYR A 353 39.26 20.98 -24.94
CA TYR A 353 39.00 19.53 -25.01
C TYR A 353 38.01 19.16 -26.13
N LEU A 354 37.08 20.04 -26.48
CA LEU A 354 36.06 19.81 -27.51
C LEU A 354 36.53 20.20 -28.93
N LYS A 355 37.53 21.07 -29.06
CA LYS A 355 38.11 21.51 -30.36
C LYS A 355 38.45 20.37 -31.33
N PRO A 356 39.13 19.27 -30.92
CA PRO A 356 39.49 18.18 -31.83
C PRO A 356 38.29 17.29 -32.22
N ARG A 357 37.22 17.27 -31.42
CA ARG A 357 36.02 16.45 -31.64
C ARG A 357 34.90 17.20 -32.36
N TYR A 358 35.08 18.50 -32.58
CA TYR A 358 34.13 19.38 -33.25
C TYR A 358 33.85 18.97 -34.70
N TRP A 359 34.80 18.32 -35.38
CA TRP A 359 34.59 17.81 -36.75
C TRP A 359 33.66 16.59 -36.79
N VAL A 360 33.74 15.68 -35.81
CA VAL A 360 32.82 14.54 -35.69
C VAL A 360 31.41 15.03 -35.37
N PHE A 361 31.28 15.99 -34.44
CA PHE A 361 29.99 16.62 -34.16
C PHE A 361 29.45 17.42 -35.34
N ARG A 362 30.29 18.11 -36.12
CA ARG A 362 29.85 18.79 -37.35
C ARG A 362 29.46 17.81 -38.45
N ALA A 363 30.17 16.70 -38.61
CA ALA A 363 29.81 15.67 -39.59
C ALA A 363 28.49 14.98 -39.19
N LEU A 364 28.34 14.64 -37.91
CA LEU A 364 27.10 14.07 -37.38
C LEU A 364 25.94 15.08 -37.45
N ALA A 365 26.17 16.35 -37.08
CA ALA A 365 25.16 17.39 -37.16
C ALA A 365 24.83 17.74 -38.62
N ALA A 366 25.79 17.76 -39.54
CA ALA A 366 25.54 17.96 -40.97
C ALA A 366 24.78 16.77 -41.56
N TRP A 367 25.08 15.54 -41.14
CA TRP A 367 24.35 14.33 -41.52
C TRP A 367 22.92 14.35 -40.96
N VAL A 368 22.74 14.66 -39.68
CA VAL A 368 21.42 14.83 -39.04
C VAL A 368 20.65 15.97 -39.69
N ILE A 369 21.25 17.13 -39.94
CA ILE A 369 20.62 18.25 -40.64
C ILE A 369 20.26 17.85 -42.07
N HIS A 370 21.12 17.11 -42.78
CA HIS A 370 20.83 16.62 -44.13
C HIS A 370 19.62 15.67 -44.13
N VAL A 371 19.58 14.73 -43.19
CA VAL A 371 18.47 13.79 -42.98
C VAL A 371 17.20 14.55 -42.59
N CYS A 372 17.25 15.46 -41.61
CA CYS A 372 16.11 16.28 -41.18
C CYS A 372 15.61 17.22 -42.29
N THR A 373 16.49 17.76 -43.13
CA THR A 373 16.13 18.65 -44.25
C THR A 373 15.52 17.86 -45.41
N ARG A 374 16.01 16.63 -45.66
CA ARG A 374 15.37 15.66 -46.56
C ARG A 374 13.97 15.28 -46.06
N ILE A 375 13.82 14.96 -44.78
CA ILE A 375 12.53 14.65 -44.15
C ILE A 375 11.57 15.85 -44.26
N LYS A 376 12.03 17.06 -43.94
CA LYS A 376 11.22 18.30 -44.07
C LYS A 376 10.80 18.63 -45.51
N ARG A 377 11.56 18.20 -46.51
CA ARG A 377 11.19 18.38 -47.93
C ARG A 377 10.22 17.30 -48.42
N ILE A 378 10.18 16.14 -47.78
CA ILE A 378 9.32 15.01 -48.14
C ILE A 378 7.95 15.12 -47.45
N VAL A 379 7.84 15.79 -46.31
CA VAL A 379 6.55 16.01 -45.61
C VAL A 379 5.92 17.33 -46.06
N PRO A 380 4.82 17.32 -46.85
CA PRO A 380 4.13 18.56 -47.20
C PRO A 380 3.49 19.17 -45.94
N ARG A 381 3.70 20.47 -45.73
CA ARG A 381 2.94 21.24 -44.74
C ARG A 381 1.52 21.43 -45.25
N GLY A 382 0.64 20.47 -44.98
CA GLY A 382 -0.79 20.64 -45.21
C GLY A 382 -1.53 19.34 -45.03
N HIS A 383 -2.09 19.13 -43.84
CA HIS A 383 -3.42 18.55 -43.62
C HIS A 383 -3.70 18.45 -42.11
N ARG A 384 -4.28 19.53 -41.57
CA ARG A 384 -5.20 19.44 -40.42
C ARG A 384 -6.62 19.53 -41.00
N LYS A 385 -7.23 18.38 -41.26
CA LYS A 385 -8.67 18.08 -41.48
C LYS A 385 -8.82 17.04 -42.58
N ALA A 386 -8.75 15.77 -42.20
CA ALA A 386 -9.44 14.65 -42.85
C ALA A 386 -9.13 13.38 -42.04
N ALA A 387 -10.00 13.05 -41.10
CA ALA A 387 -10.00 11.76 -40.43
C ALA A 387 -11.46 11.30 -40.31
N SER A 388 -12.06 11.00 -41.45
CA SER A 388 -13.28 10.19 -41.58
C SER A 388 -13.58 9.98 -43.07
N GLU A 389 -12.94 8.99 -43.69
CA GLU A 389 -13.52 8.13 -44.73
C GLU A 389 -12.44 7.20 -45.33
N PRO A 390 -12.74 5.92 -45.63
CA PRO A 390 -11.81 5.02 -46.29
C PRO A 390 -11.79 5.31 -47.80
N CYS A 391 -10.59 5.58 -48.33
CA CYS A 391 -10.37 5.77 -49.76
C CYS A 391 -10.86 4.57 -50.57
N ARG A 392 -11.83 4.81 -51.47
CA ARG A 392 -12.05 4.01 -52.67
C ARG A 392 -11.01 4.42 -53.71
N GLU A 393 -10.34 3.43 -54.29
CA GLU A 393 -9.45 3.63 -55.43
C GLU A 393 -10.29 3.93 -56.69
N ASP A 394 -10.23 5.17 -57.19
CA ASP A 394 -10.68 5.51 -58.53
C ASP A 394 -9.45 5.81 -59.40
N HIS A 395 -9.19 4.92 -60.35
CA HIS A 395 -8.20 5.10 -61.41
C HIS A 395 -8.84 5.83 -62.60
N SER A 396 -8.77 7.16 -62.65
CA SER A 396 -8.66 7.88 -63.93
C SER A 396 -8.46 9.39 -63.73
N SER A 397 -7.25 9.88 -64.01
CA SER A 397 -7.04 11.07 -64.86
C SER A 397 -5.53 11.32 -65.00
N ILE A 398 -5.10 11.29 -66.26
CA ILE A 398 -3.75 11.59 -66.71
C ILE A 398 -3.65 13.11 -66.86
N GLY A 399 -2.67 13.74 -66.21
CA GLY A 399 -2.39 15.16 -66.36
C GLY A 399 -1.13 15.62 -65.61
N ASN A 400 0.03 15.48 -66.27
CA ASN A 400 1.29 16.21 -66.05
C ASN A 400 1.66 16.54 -64.58
N SER A 401 2.13 15.54 -63.85
CA SER A 401 2.93 15.74 -62.63
C SER A 401 4.39 15.38 -62.93
N THR A 402 5.29 16.25 -62.47
CA THR A 402 6.73 15.97 -62.31
C THR A 402 6.94 14.54 -61.78
N PRO A 403 7.90 13.75 -62.32
CA PRO A 403 8.16 12.43 -61.79
C PRO A 403 8.66 12.60 -60.37
N ALA A 404 7.77 12.44 -59.39
CA ALA A 404 8.18 12.10 -58.05
C ALA A 404 8.95 10.80 -58.23
N LEU A 405 10.28 10.87 -58.15
CA LEU A 405 11.14 9.70 -58.14
C LEU A 405 10.50 8.71 -57.17
N ASP A 406 10.01 7.60 -57.71
CA ASP A 406 9.44 6.45 -57.00
C ASP A 406 10.57 5.74 -56.24
N GLN A 407 11.23 6.51 -55.36
CA GLN A 407 12.36 6.08 -54.58
C GLN A 407 11.79 5.34 -53.38
N ARG A 408 11.29 4.13 -53.65
CA ARG A 408 10.91 3.18 -52.61
C ARG A 408 12.12 2.90 -51.73
N TRP A 409 11.94 3.06 -50.43
CA TRP A 409 12.98 2.73 -49.48
C TRP A 409 13.14 1.20 -49.44
N ASN A 410 14.37 0.72 -49.32
CA ASN A 410 14.59 -0.68 -48.98
C ASN A 410 14.02 -0.92 -47.56
N LEU A 411 12.97 -1.74 -47.47
CA LEU A 411 12.22 -1.94 -46.22
C LEU A 411 13.07 -2.53 -45.09
N ASP A 412 14.08 -3.35 -45.40
CA ASP A 412 14.98 -3.91 -44.38
C ASP A 412 15.86 -2.83 -43.76
N THR A 413 16.39 -1.92 -44.60
CA THR A 413 17.18 -0.77 -44.14
C THR A 413 16.33 0.14 -43.26
N LEU A 414 15.08 0.40 -43.69
CA LEU A 414 14.17 1.25 -42.94
C LEU A 414 13.73 0.59 -41.62
N GLY A 415 13.47 -0.73 -41.63
CA GLY A 415 13.17 -1.51 -40.44
C GLY A 415 14.32 -1.50 -39.43
N HIS A 416 15.56 -1.63 -39.92
CA HIS A 416 16.75 -1.51 -39.07
C HIS A 416 16.86 -0.12 -38.44
N ILE A 417 16.67 0.96 -39.21
CA ILE A 417 16.67 2.33 -38.68
C ILE A 417 15.58 2.50 -37.61
N ILE A 418 14.37 2.02 -37.89
CA ILE A 418 13.22 2.16 -36.99
C ILE A 418 13.43 1.35 -35.70
N SER A 419 14.15 0.23 -35.75
CA SER A 419 14.47 -0.58 -34.55
C SER A 419 15.31 0.16 -33.50
N TYR A 420 15.97 1.26 -33.87
CA TYR A 420 16.71 2.13 -32.94
C TYR A 420 15.88 3.30 -32.42
N LEU A 421 14.65 3.51 -32.90
CA LEU A 421 13.80 4.58 -32.41
C LEU A 421 13.23 4.24 -31.02
N PRO A 422 13.12 5.21 -30.11
CA PRO A 422 12.35 5.03 -28.88
C PRO A 422 10.90 4.66 -29.19
N THR A 423 10.28 3.84 -28.34
CA THR A 423 8.88 3.40 -28.50
C THR A 423 7.91 4.57 -28.68
N THR A 424 8.18 5.70 -28.03
CA THR A 424 7.36 6.93 -28.12
C THR A 424 7.42 7.63 -29.48
N ASP A 425 8.41 7.33 -30.31
CA ASP A 425 8.58 7.92 -31.64
C ASP A 425 8.13 6.98 -32.78
N LEU A 426 7.93 5.70 -32.50
CA LEU A 426 7.44 4.73 -33.49
C LEU A 426 6.09 5.12 -34.15
N PRO A 427 5.07 5.64 -33.42
CA PRO A 427 3.83 6.09 -34.06
C PRO A 427 4.06 7.27 -35.02
N LYS A 428 4.98 8.17 -34.67
CA LYS A 428 5.32 9.33 -35.52
C LYS A 428 6.05 8.87 -36.78
N ALA A 429 6.96 7.91 -36.65
CA ALA A 429 7.63 7.28 -37.78
C ALA A 429 6.62 6.61 -38.71
N ALA A 430 5.68 5.85 -38.18
CA ALA A 430 4.62 5.21 -38.95
C ALA A 430 3.72 6.23 -39.70
N ALA A 431 3.54 7.44 -39.16
CA ALA A 431 2.75 8.49 -39.79
C ALA A 431 3.43 9.21 -40.97
N VAL A 432 4.71 8.94 -41.25
CA VAL A 432 5.47 9.63 -42.32
C VAL A 432 5.01 9.22 -43.72
N SER A 433 4.90 7.90 -43.96
CA SER A 433 4.51 7.33 -45.25
C SER A 433 4.12 5.86 -45.10
N TRP A 434 3.57 5.25 -46.14
CA TRP A 434 3.21 3.83 -46.14
C TRP A 434 4.40 2.89 -45.89
N ASP A 435 5.54 3.12 -46.57
CA ASP A 435 6.75 2.30 -46.37
C ASP A 435 7.26 2.38 -44.93
N TRP A 436 7.19 3.58 -44.33
CA TRP A 436 7.54 3.78 -42.92
C TRP A 436 6.54 3.11 -41.98
N ALA A 437 5.25 3.14 -42.29
CA ALA A 437 4.23 2.42 -41.53
C ALA A 437 4.47 0.90 -41.58
N LEU A 438 4.80 0.36 -42.76
CA LEU A 438 5.14 -1.05 -42.93
C LEU A 438 6.37 -1.44 -42.12
N ALA A 439 7.45 -0.66 -42.23
CA ALA A 439 8.70 -0.93 -41.52
C ALA A 439 8.58 -0.73 -39.99
N ALA A 440 7.74 0.21 -39.53
CA ALA A 440 7.50 0.45 -38.11
C ALA A 440 6.58 -0.57 -37.44
N ARG A 441 5.81 -1.33 -38.23
CA ARG A 441 4.77 -2.22 -37.72
C ARG A 441 5.29 -3.26 -36.72
N ALA A 442 6.39 -3.95 -37.06
CA ALA A 442 6.94 -4.98 -36.19
C ALA A 442 7.36 -4.44 -34.81
N PRO A 443 8.22 -3.40 -34.70
CA PRO A 443 8.61 -2.86 -33.40
C PRO A 443 7.44 -2.16 -32.67
N LEU A 444 6.49 -1.56 -33.40
CA LEU A 444 5.33 -0.89 -32.79
C LEU A 444 4.40 -1.86 -32.06
N TYR A 445 4.18 -3.05 -32.62
CA TYR A 445 3.27 -4.06 -32.07
C TYR A 445 3.98 -5.18 -31.31
N ALA A 446 5.32 -5.21 -31.29
CA ALA A 446 6.08 -6.23 -30.57
C ALA A 446 5.78 -6.26 -29.06
N HIS A 447 5.51 -5.09 -28.47
CA HIS A 447 5.25 -4.92 -27.05
C HIS A 447 3.90 -4.21 -26.86
N ILE A 448 2.96 -4.90 -26.23
CA ILE A 448 1.65 -4.36 -25.88
C ILE A 448 1.58 -4.09 -24.39
N GLN A 449 1.31 -2.84 -24.02
CA GLN A 449 0.87 -2.48 -22.68
C GLN A 449 -0.65 -2.35 -22.72
N PHE A 450 -1.32 -3.14 -21.90
CA PHE A 450 -2.77 -3.23 -21.86
C PHE A 450 -3.26 -2.92 -20.45
N ASP A 451 -4.15 -1.94 -20.32
CA ASP A 451 -4.71 -1.56 -19.03
C ASP A 451 -6.22 -1.48 -19.16
N THR A 452 -6.93 -2.35 -18.43
CA THR A 452 -8.38 -2.51 -18.56
C THR A 452 -9.15 -1.25 -18.17
N ASP A 453 -8.54 -0.36 -17.38
CA ASP A 453 -9.18 0.84 -16.87
C ASP A 453 -8.98 2.04 -17.81
N LEU A 454 -8.19 1.91 -18.88
CA LEU A 454 -7.98 2.97 -19.88
C LEU A 454 -8.97 2.86 -21.05
N ASP A 455 -9.58 3.99 -21.42
CA ASP A 455 -10.50 4.08 -22.58
C ASP A 455 -9.87 3.62 -23.91
N SER A 456 -8.54 3.79 -24.03
CA SER A 456 -7.76 3.39 -25.21
C SER A 456 -7.78 1.88 -25.48
N THR A 457 -8.10 1.08 -24.46
CA THR A 457 -8.15 -0.39 -24.56
C THR A 457 -9.17 -0.87 -25.58
N SER A 458 -10.33 -0.22 -25.67
CA SER A 458 -11.35 -0.55 -26.67
C SER A 458 -10.84 -0.41 -28.12
N PHE A 459 -10.00 0.60 -28.39
CA PHE A 459 -9.40 0.82 -29.70
C PHE A 459 -8.35 -0.24 -30.04
N LEU A 460 -7.53 -0.64 -29.07
CA LEU A 460 -6.56 -1.71 -29.27
C LEU A 460 -7.26 -3.04 -29.57
N ILE A 461 -8.27 -3.42 -28.78
CA ILE A 461 -9.06 -4.63 -29.00
C ILE A 461 -9.70 -4.63 -30.38
N ARG A 462 -10.33 -3.51 -30.77
CA ARG A 462 -10.90 -3.35 -32.11
C ARG A 462 -9.85 -3.48 -33.22
N THR A 463 -8.66 -2.92 -33.00
CA THR A 463 -7.55 -2.98 -33.97
C THR A 463 -7.06 -4.42 -34.12
N ILE A 464 -6.83 -5.13 -33.02
CA ILE A 464 -6.41 -6.55 -33.00
C ILE A 464 -7.46 -7.42 -33.70
N ARG A 465 -8.74 -7.23 -33.39
CA ARG A 465 -9.86 -7.95 -34.04
C ARG A 465 -9.97 -7.64 -35.54
N GLY A 466 -9.75 -6.38 -35.93
CA GLY A 466 -9.87 -5.93 -37.32
C GLY A 466 -8.64 -6.16 -38.20
N CYS A 467 -7.47 -6.36 -37.61
CA CYS A 467 -6.19 -6.43 -38.31
C CYS A 467 -5.42 -7.72 -37.93
N PRO A 468 -5.87 -8.91 -38.38
CA PRO A 468 -5.28 -10.19 -37.99
C PRO A 468 -3.81 -10.35 -38.39
N HIS A 469 -3.35 -9.63 -39.41
CA HIS A 469 -1.95 -9.59 -39.82
C HIS A 469 -1.00 -8.96 -38.78
N LEU A 470 -1.51 -8.28 -37.76
CA LEU A 470 -0.73 -7.74 -36.65
C LEU A 470 -0.46 -8.78 -35.55
N LEU A 471 -1.31 -9.78 -35.40
CA LEU A 471 -1.25 -10.76 -34.31
C LEU A 471 0.09 -11.50 -34.23
N PRO A 472 0.69 -11.96 -35.35
CA PRO A 472 1.99 -12.64 -35.32
C PRO A 472 3.17 -11.74 -34.93
N LEU A 473 2.98 -10.41 -34.90
CA LEU A 473 4.02 -9.45 -34.55
C LEU A 473 4.13 -9.23 -33.04
N ILE A 474 3.09 -9.58 -32.28
CA ILE A 474 3.06 -9.39 -30.83
C ILE A 474 3.96 -10.43 -30.18
N ARG A 475 4.94 -9.98 -29.40
CA ARG A 475 5.93 -10.83 -28.71
C ARG A 475 5.85 -10.74 -27.20
N SER A 476 5.37 -9.60 -26.70
CA SER A 476 5.29 -9.32 -25.28
C SER A 476 4.01 -8.58 -24.95
N ILE A 477 3.35 -9.01 -23.89
CA ILE A 477 2.16 -8.35 -23.35
C ILE A 477 2.42 -8.08 -21.87
N SER A 478 2.21 -6.83 -21.45
CA SER A 478 2.15 -6.44 -20.05
C SER A 478 0.76 -5.90 -19.78
N MET A 479 0.07 -6.51 -18.81
CA MET A 479 -1.35 -6.32 -18.60
C MET A 479 -1.67 -5.88 -17.17
N ASN A 480 -2.36 -4.76 -17.01
CA ASN A 480 -2.96 -4.33 -15.75
C ASN A 480 -4.47 -4.59 -15.82
N ILE A 481 -4.97 -5.41 -14.90
CA ILE A 481 -6.38 -5.74 -14.74
C ILE A 481 -6.87 -5.05 -13.47
N GLY A 482 -7.74 -4.05 -13.66
CA GLY A 482 -8.40 -3.30 -12.61
C GLY A 482 -9.46 -4.10 -11.86
N ILE A 483 -10.40 -3.37 -11.25
CA ILE A 483 -11.48 -3.95 -10.44
C ILE A 483 -12.66 -4.39 -11.32
N ASN A 484 -12.82 -3.78 -12.50
CA ASN A 484 -13.92 -4.09 -13.40
C ASN A 484 -13.57 -5.27 -14.31
N ARG A 485 -14.61 -6.01 -14.73
CA ARG A 485 -14.47 -7.15 -15.63
C ARG A 485 -13.72 -6.75 -16.92
N ALA A 486 -12.60 -7.40 -17.15
CA ALA A 486 -11.73 -7.14 -18.29
C ALA A 486 -12.18 -7.90 -19.55
N ASP A 487 -12.31 -7.22 -20.71
CA ASP A 487 -12.40 -7.90 -22.02
C ASP A 487 -11.00 -8.41 -22.40
N VAL A 488 -10.66 -9.62 -21.92
CA VAL A 488 -9.42 -10.34 -22.22
C VAL A 488 -9.62 -11.42 -23.29
N GLU A 489 -10.83 -11.54 -23.86
CA GLU A 489 -11.17 -12.61 -24.80
C GLU A 489 -10.36 -12.53 -26.09
N TRP A 490 -9.91 -11.33 -26.47
CA TRP A 490 -9.07 -11.14 -27.65
C TRP A 490 -7.74 -11.89 -27.59
N LEU A 491 -7.25 -12.29 -26.41
CA LEU A 491 -6.04 -13.10 -26.27
C LEU A 491 -6.15 -14.45 -27.00
N GLN A 492 -7.38 -14.97 -27.16
CA GLN A 492 -7.65 -16.20 -27.92
C GLN A 492 -7.39 -16.05 -29.42
N LEU A 493 -7.33 -14.82 -29.93
CA LEU A 493 -7.03 -14.56 -31.33
C LEU A 493 -5.54 -14.68 -31.63
N LEU A 494 -4.69 -14.57 -30.61
CA LEU A 494 -3.24 -14.63 -30.78
C LEU A 494 -2.82 -16.04 -31.21
N PRO A 495 -2.01 -16.18 -32.28
CA PRO A 495 -1.51 -17.47 -32.68
C PRO A 495 -0.64 -18.09 -31.59
N GLU A 496 -0.60 -19.43 -31.55
CA GLU A 496 0.32 -20.16 -30.69
C GLU A 496 1.77 -19.75 -30.95
N ASP A 497 2.62 -19.85 -29.93
CA ASP A 497 4.06 -19.55 -30.02
C ASP A 497 4.46 -18.10 -30.38
N THR A 498 3.50 -17.18 -30.43
CA THR A 498 3.80 -15.77 -30.73
C THR A 498 4.31 -15.01 -29.51
N ILE A 499 3.66 -15.18 -28.36
CA ILE A 499 3.99 -14.49 -27.12
C ILE A 499 5.15 -15.20 -26.41
N HIS A 500 6.22 -14.46 -26.18
CA HIS A 500 7.39 -14.92 -25.43
C HIS A 500 7.35 -14.43 -23.98
N THR A 501 6.88 -13.21 -23.76
CA THR A 501 6.79 -12.59 -22.42
C THR A 501 5.36 -12.20 -22.13
N PHE A 502 4.82 -12.71 -21.03
CA PHE A 502 3.52 -12.32 -20.51
C PHE A 502 3.65 -11.85 -19.07
N GLU A 503 3.28 -10.60 -18.83
CA GLU A 503 3.24 -10.01 -17.50
C GLU A 503 1.82 -9.59 -17.20
N VAL A 504 1.33 -9.92 -16.01
CA VAL A 504 -0.02 -9.58 -15.59
C VAL A 504 -0.04 -9.14 -14.14
N ASN A 505 -0.78 -8.07 -13.90
CA ASN A 505 -1.02 -7.47 -12.60
C ASN A 505 -2.53 -7.33 -12.40
N GLN A 506 -3.11 -8.06 -11.45
CA GLN A 506 -4.56 -8.03 -11.20
C GLN A 506 -4.87 -7.55 -9.78
N TRP A 507 -5.67 -6.48 -9.69
CA TRP A 507 -6.10 -5.90 -8.42
C TRP A 507 -7.44 -6.49 -7.92
N GLY A 508 -8.32 -6.88 -8.85
CA GLY A 508 -9.62 -7.51 -8.54
C GLY A 508 -9.52 -8.95 -8.02
N THR A 509 -10.64 -9.47 -7.47
CA THR A 509 -10.77 -10.85 -6.96
C THR A 509 -11.62 -11.73 -7.88
N GLU A 510 -11.52 -11.54 -9.19
CA GLU A 510 -12.25 -12.39 -10.13
C GLU A 510 -11.44 -13.67 -10.40
N ASP A 511 -11.87 -14.78 -9.81
CA ASP A 511 -11.18 -16.07 -9.86
C ASP A 511 -11.05 -16.64 -11.30
N ASP A 512 -12.02 -16.36 -12.18
CA ASP A 512 -12.10 -16.99 -13.50
C ASP A 512 -11.10 -16.42 -14.51
N VAL A 513 -10.62 -15.19 -14.30
CA VAL A 513 -9.79 -14.47 -15.28
C VAL A 513 -8.43 -15.13 -15.46
N ALA A 514 -7.77 -15.51 -14.38
CA ALA A 514 -6.46 -16.17 -14.47
C ALA A 514 -6.56 -17.56 -15.11
N THR A 515 -7.60 -18.31 -14.79
CA THR A 515 -7.87 -19.62 -15.40
C THR A 515 -8.08 -19.48 -16.92
N PHE A 516 -8.86 -18.48 -17.34
CA PHE A 516 -9.07 -18.17 -18.75
C PHE A 516 -7.75 -17.79 -19.47
N ILE A 517 -6.99 -16.85 -18.90
CA ILE A 517 -5.74 -16.38 -19.51
C ILE A 517 -4.71 -17.51 -19.60
N LEU A 518 -4.49 -18.26 -18.52
CA LEU A 518 -3.51 -19.35 -18.48
C LEU A 518 -3.89 -20.54 -19.36
N SER A 519 -5.18 -20.71 -19.70
CA SER A 519 -5.65 -21.71 -20.65
C SER A 519 -5.56 -21.27 -22.11
N THR A 520 -5.28 -19.99 -22.37
CA THR A 520 -5.19 -19.45 -23.74
C THR A 520 -3.98 -20.05 -24.48
N PRO A 521 -4.13 -20.59 -25.71
CA PRO A 521 -3.06 -21.30 -26.41
C PRO A 521 -1.77 -20.51 -26.63
N SER A 522 -1.88 -19.19 -26.88
CA SER A 522 -0.74 -18.28 -27.01
C SER A 522 0.04 -18.11 -25.70
N ILE A 523 -0.65 -18.14 -24.56
CA ILE A 523 -0.06 -18.03 -23.22
C ILE A 523 0.57 -19.35 -22.77
N ARG A 524 0.03 -20.49 -23.21
CA ARG A 524 0.59 -21.82 -22.89
C ARG A 524 2.05 -21.99 -23.32
N HIS A 525 2.53 -21.18 -24.25
CA HIS A 525 3.85 -21.29 -24.86
C HIS A 525 4.83 -20.16 -24.50
N VAL A 526 4.49 -19.35 -23.49
CA VAL A 526 5.37 -18.27 -23.03
C VAL A 526 6.66 -18.81 -22.45
N ARG A 527 7.73 -18.02 -22.61
CA ARG A 527 9.05 -18.29 -22.02
C ARG A 527 9.23 -17.52 -20.71
N HIS A 528 8.59 -16.38 -20.59
CA HIS A 528 8.65 -15.54 -19.40
C HIS A 528 7.23 -15.22 -18.93
N LEU A 529 6.90 -15.66 -17.71
CA LEU A 529 5.63 -15.37 -17.08
C LEU A 529 5.87 -14.60 -15.77
N ALA A 530 5.23 -13.45 -15.63
CA ALA A 530 5.18 -12.71 -14.37
C ALA A 530 3.73 -12.46 -13.96
N CYS A 531 3.33 -12.98 -12.80
CA CYS A 531 2.01 -12.79 -12.23
C CYS A 531 2.13 -12.03 -10.90
N ARG A 532 1.49 -10.88 -10.80
CA ARG A 532 1.51 -9.99 -9.64
C ARG A 532 0.11 -9.85 -9.00
N ASN A 533 0.12 -9.32 -7.78
CA ASN A 533 -1.04 -9.08 -6.94
C ASN A 533 -1.93 -10.32 -6.81
N ARG A 534 -3.22 -10.19 -7.10
CA ARG A 534 -4.25 -11.21 -6.90
C ARG A 534 -4.51 -12.00 -8.17
N PHE A 535 -3.56 -12.07 -9.10
CA PHE A 535 -3.76 -12.84 -10.33
C PHE A 535 -3.85 -14.34 -10.03
N ILE A 536 -2.95 -14.89 -9.22
CA ILE A 536 -3.03 -16.29 -8.79
C ILE A 536 -3.72 -16.34 -7.43
N GLN A 537 -4.88 -16.98 -7.39
CA GLN A 537 -5.78 -16.98 -6.23
C GLN A 537 -5.95 -18.38 -5.61
N ASN A 538 -5.58 -19.44 -6.32
CA ASN A 538 -5.70 -20.81 -5.84
C ASN A 538 -4.57 -21.73 -6.34
N CYS A 539 -4.52 -22.93 -5.75
CA CYS A 539 -3.51 -23.94 -6.02
C CYS A 539 -3.53 -24.46 -7.46
N GLU A 540 -4.69 -24.52 -8.12
CA GLU A 540 -4.81 -25.05 -9.49
C GLU A 540 -4.24 -24.08 -10.53
N GLN A 541 -4.47 -22.78 -10.35
CA GLN A 541 -3.83 -21.74 -11.17
C GLN A 541 -2.31 -21.77 -11.01
N LEU A 542 -1.82 -21.92 -9.78
CA LEU A 542 -0.39 -22.06 -9.49
C LEU A 542 0.22 -23.30 -10.16
N LYS A 543 -0.44 -24.46 -10.06
CA LYS A 543 -0.03 -25.68 -10.78
C LYS A 543 0.00 -25.47 -12.30
N THR A 544 -0.98 -24.73 -12.84
CA THR A 544 -1.05 -24.41 -14.27
C THR A 544 0.16 -23.61 -14.73
N CYS A 545 0.61 -22.62 -13.95
CA CYS A 545 1.84 -21.87 -14.24
C CYS A 545 3.08 -22.79 -14.29
N PHE A 546 3.21 -23.74 -13.36
CA PHE A 546 4.29 -24.73 -13.36
C PHE A 546 4.18 -25.80 -14.45
N ALA A 547 3.02 -25.92 -15.11
CA ALA A 547 2.81 -26.89 -16.19
C ALA A 547 3.08 -26.29 -17.59
N LEU A 548 3.58 -25.06 -17.68
CA LEU A 548 3.87 -24.39 -18.96
C LEU A 548 5.14 -24.97 -19.61
N PRO A 549 5.04 -25.59 -20.81
CA PRO A 549 6.12 -26.41 -21.38
C PRO A 549 7.37 -25.64 -21.82
N LYS A 550 7.23 -24.38 -22.22
CA LYS A 550 8.35 -23.57 -22.76
C LYS A 550 8.91 -22.56 -21.76
N LEU A 551 8.50 -22.65 -20.50
CA LEU A 551 8.81 -21.65 -19.48
C LEU A 551 10.30 -21.66 -19.10
N GLU A 552 10.94 -20.49 -19.20
CA GLU A 552 12.34 -20.23 -18.86
C GLU A 552 12.47 -19.36 -17.61
N SER A 553 11.52 -18.42 -17.41
CA SER A 553 11.45 -17.55 -16.23
C SER A 553 10.02 -17.47 -15.70
N LEU A 554 9.89 -17.61 -14.39
CA LEU A 554 8.61 -17.55 -13.68
C LEU A 554 8.73 -16.61 -12.47
N ARG A 555 7.85 -15.61 -12.40
CA ARG A 555 7.70 -14.73 -11.25
C ARG A 555 6.25 -14.78 -10.78
N LEU A 556 6.03 -15.09 -9.52
CA LEU A 556 4.70 -15.31 -8.99
C LEU A 556 4.50 -14.59 -7.67
N TRP A 557 3.32 -14.03 -7.49
CA TRP A 557 2.80 -13.61 -6.20
C TRP A 557 1.56 -14.42 -5.84
N THR A 558 1.56 -14.96 -4.64
CA THR A 558 0.45 -15.73 -4.06
C THR A 558 0.05 -15.13 -2.72
N SER A 559 -1.21 -14.74 -2.59
CA SER A 559 -1.80 -14.24 -1.34
C SER A 559 -2.55 -15.31 -0.54
N PHE A 560 -2.55 -16.57 -1.00
CA PHE A 560 -3.27 -17.69 -0.39
C PHE A 560 -2.30 -18.75 0.16
N PRO A 561 -2.76 -19.64 1.08
CA PRO A 561 -1.94 -20.73 1.59
C PRO A 561 -1.59 -21.74 0.48
N VAL A 562 -0.30 -22.04 0.30
CA VAL A 562 0.21 -22.93 -0.77
C VAL A 562 0.56 -24.35 -0.27
N ASP A 563 0.25 -24.66 0.99
CA ASP A 563 0.67 -25.91 1.63
C ASP A 563 -0.02 -27.15 1.05
N GLU A 564 -1.19 -26.99 0.43
CA GLU A 564 -1.99 -28.06 -0.16
C GLU A 564 -1.38 -28.64 -1.45
N ILE A 565 -0.39 -27.97 -2.05
CA ILE A 565 0.26 -28.44 -3.27
C ILE A 565 1.25 -29.56 -2.92
N GLN A 566 0.83 -30.79 -3.19
CA GLN A 566 1.63 -31.99 -2.95
C GLN A 566 2.57 -32.32 -4.11
N SER A 567 2.15 -32.06 -5.35
CA SER A 567 2.92 -32.33 -6.56
C SER A 567 3.02 -31.08 -7.44
N ILE A 568 4.18 -30.90 -8.06
CA ILE A 568 4.46 -29.79 -8.96
C ILE A 568 5.07 -30.37 -10.24
N SER A 569 4.56 -29.96 -11.40
CA SER A 569 5.16 -30.28 -12.70
C SER A 569 6.44 -29.46 -12.90
N ILE A 570 7.46 -30.07 -13.52
CA ILE A 570 8.75 -29.42 -13.71
C ILE A 570 8.87 -28.97 -15.18
N PRO A 571 8.81 -27.66 -15.52
CA PRO A 571 9.16 -27.19 -16.84
C PRO A 571 10.64 -27.46 -17.11
N PRO A 572 10.99 -28.10 -18.24
CA PRO A 572 12.36 -28.56 -18.48
C PRO A 572 13.37 -27.41 -18.63
N ASN A 573 12.91 -26.19 -18.95
CA ASN A 573 13.79 -25.06 -19.27
C ASN A 573 13.77 -23.95 -18.21
N LEU A 574 13.08 -24.14 -17.08
CA LEU A 574 12.95 -23.10 -16.06
C LEU A 574 14.29 -22.86 -15.35
N THR A 575 14.90 -21.70 -15.61
CA THR A 575 16.21 -21.32 -15.04
C THR A 575 16.12 -20.17 -14.05
N CYS A 576 15.00 -19.43 -14.04
CA CYS A 576 14.76 -18.30 -13.17
C CYS A 576 13.40 -18.43 -12.48
N LEU A 577 13.39 -18.49 -11.15
CA LEU A 577 12.17 -18.60 -10.36
C LEU A 577 12.13 -17.56 -9.24
N HIS A 578 11.12 -16.71 -9.23
CA HIS A 578 10.84 -15.78 -8.14
C HIS A 578 9.47 -16.05 -7.55
N LEU A 579 9.44 -16.27 -6.23
CA LEU A 579 8.22 -16.50 -5.49
C LEU A 579 8.01 -15.37 -4.48
N THR A 580 6.81 -14.85 -4.46
CA THR A 580 6.31 -13.90 -3.48
C THR A 580 5.18 -14.58 -2.73
N LEU A 581 5.42 -14.90 -1.46
CA LEU A 581 4.49 -15.65 -0.63
C LEU A 581 4.03 -14.80 0.54
N TYR A 582 2.76 -14.94 0.91
CA TYR A 582 2.24 -14.30 2.11
C TYR A 582 2.96 -14.80 3.37
N ASN A 583 3.22 -16.11 3.48
CA ASN A 583 3.94 -16.71 4.60
C ASN A 583 5.00 -17.70 4.11
N TYR A 584 6.09 -17.85 4.87
CA TYR A 584 6.95 -19.01 4.73
C TYR A 584 6.16 -20.30 4.98
N SER A 585 6.42 -21.32 4.17
CA SER A 585 5.76 -22.61 4.30
C SER A 585 6.64 -23.74 3.73
N PRO A 586 6.41 -25.01 4.13
CA PRO A 586 7.15 -26.17 3.60
C PRO A 586 7.03 -26.33 2.07
N PHE A 587 6.09 -25.66 1.42
CA PHE A 587 6.01 -25.56 -0.03
C PHE A 587 7.33 -25.07 -0.65
N VAL A 588 8.02 -24.12 -0.02
CA VAL A 588 9.32 -23.60 -0.49
C VAL A 588 10.35 -24.73 -0.61
N LEU A 589 10.38 -25.64 0.37
CA LEU A 589 11.31 -26.77 0.36
C LEU A 589 11.01 -27.73 -0.80
N ARG A 590 9.72 -27.97 -1.09
CA ARG A 590 9.30 -28.80 -2.23
C ARG A 590 9.66 -28.17 -3.57
N VAL A 591 9.48 -26.86 -3.69
CA VAL A 591 9.91 -26.10 -4.87
C VAL A 591 11.41 -26.22 -5.06
N LEU A 592 12.20 -26.00 -4.02
CA LEU A 592 13.66 -26.12 -4.10
C LEU A 592 14.08 -27.53 -4.48
N ALA A 593 13.46 -28.56 -3.91
CA ALA A 593 13.74 -29.95 -4.26
C ALA A 593 13.41 -30.28 -5.73
N ALA A 594 12.29 -29.75 -6.25
CA ALA A 594 11.83 -30.02 -7.60
C ALA A 594 12.61 -29.24 -8.67
N PHE A 595 12.85 -27.95 -8.45
CA PHE A 595 13.43 -27.06 -9.48
C PHE A 595 14.90 -26.74 -9.26
N GLY A 596 15.39 -26.87 -8.02
CA GLY A 596 16.70 -26.39 -7.62
C GLY A 596 17.84 -26.78 -8.57
N PRO A 597 17.97 -28.05 -9.00
CA PRO A 597 19.05 -28.50 -9.87
C PRO A 597 19.21 -27.77 -11.22
N GLN A 598 18.16 -27.10 -11.72
CA GLN A 598 18.17 -26.38 -13.01
C GLN A 598 18.14 -24.85 -12.87
N LEU A 599 18.02 -24.32 -11.64
CA LEU A 599 17.90 -22.88 -11.42
C LEU A 599 19.26 -22.18 -11.45
N ALA A 600 19.39 -21.19 -12.33
CA ALA A 600 20.48 -20.22 -12.31
C ALA A 600 20.17 -19.03 -11.38
N GLU A 601 18.88 -18.75 -11.14
CA GLU A 601 18.38 -17.64 -10.34
C GLU A 601 17.15 -18.05 -9.51
N PHE A 602 17.18 -17.67 -8.23
CA PHE A 602 16.09 -17.93 -7.29
C PHE A 602 15.81 -16.68 -6.46
N GLY A 603 14.54 -16.33 -6.38
CA GLY A 603 14.02 -15.25 -5.56
C GLY A 603 12.94 -15.75 -4.62
N LEU A 604 13.01 -15.35 -3.35
CA LEU A 604 11.95 -15.53 -2.38
C LEU A 604 11.66 -14.20 -1.67
N PHE A 605 10.40 -13.76 -1.75
CA PHE A 605 9.85 -12.71 -0.93
C PHE A 605 8.78 -13.22 0.01
N LEU A 606 8.85 -12.79 1.27
CA LEU A 606 7.87 -13.14 2.31
C LEU A 606 7.14 -11.89 2.81
N ASP A 607 5.85 -11.77 2.53
CA ASP A 607 5.06 -10.59 2.93
C ASP A 607 4.77 -10.56 4.43
N TYR A 608 4.62 -11.71 5.10
CA TYR A 608 4.16 -11.79 6.49
C TYR A 608 5.06 -12.65 7.41
N LYS A 609 4.88 -13.97 7.45
CA LYS A 609 5.67 -14.84 8.36
C LYS A 609 6.98 -15.32 7.75
N HIS A 610 8.03 -15.26 8.57
CA HIS A 610 9.37 -15.80 8.29
C HIS A 610 9.53 -17.24 8.76
N PRO A 611 10.52 -17.99 8.23
CA PRO A 611 10.98 -19.21 8.88
C PRO A 611 11.51 -18.89 10.29
N THR A 612 11.25 -19.80 11.23
CA THR A 612 11.71 -19.69 12.62
C THR A 612 12.27 -21.01 13.13
N GLY A 613 13.22 -20.94 14.07
CA GLY A 613 13.76 -22.13 14.73
C GLY A 613 14.31 -23.15 13.72
N GLU A 614 13.80 -24.37 13.79
CA GLU A 614 14.17 -25.50 12.91
C GLU A 614 13.93 -25.22 11.43
N GLN A 615 12.92 -24.41 11.08
CA GLN A 615 12.60 -24.08 9.68
C GLN A 615 13.73 -23.33 8.98
N ILE A 616 14.53 -22.55 9.72
CA ILE A 616 15.71 -21.86 9.17
C ILE A 616 16.78 -22.89 8.81
N SER A 617 17.01 -23.88 9.68
CA SER A 617 17.95 -24.96 9.43
C SER A 617 17.52 -25.82 8.24
N GLU A 618 16.24 -26.17 8.15
CA GLU A 618 15.67 -26.92 7.01
C GLU A 618 15.82 -26.15 5.70
N LEU A 619 15.56 -24.84 5.71
CA LEU A 619 15.73 -23.98 4.55
C LEU A 619 17.18 -23.96 4.07
N PHE A 620 18.14 -23.83 5.00
CA PHE A 620 19.57 -23.82 4.65
C PHE A 620 20.07 -25.17 4.18
N GLN A 621 19.58 -26.24 4.78
CA GLN A 621 19.85 -27.59 4.28
C GLN A 621 19.31 -27.75 2.85
N ALA A 622 18.09 -27.29 2.57
CA ALA A 622 17.54 -27.31 1.22
C ALA A 622 18.34 -26.45 0.24
N PHE A 623 18.83 -25.29 0.67
CA PHE A 623 19.73 -24.46 -0.14
C PHE A 623 21.02 -25.18 -0.50
N GLU A 624 21.67 -25.80 0.48
CA GLU A 624 22.92 -26.53 0.30
C GLU A 624 22.76 -27.76 -0.60
N ILE A 625 21.64 -28.49 -0.47
CA ILE A 625 21.38 -29.69 -1.26
C ILE A 625 20.95 -29.33 -2.70
N HIS A 626 20.02 -28.39 -2.85
CA HIS A 626 19.29 -28.25 -4.11
C HIS A 626 19.73 -27.07 -4.98
N ILE A 627 20.22 -25.96 -4.41
CA ILE A 627 20.53 -24.73 -5.17
C ILE A 627 21.94 -24.19 -4.94
N ARG A 628 22.88 -25.01 -4.45
CA ARG A 628 24.27 -24.61 -4.15
C ARG A 628 25.01 -23.91 -5.31
N HIS A 629 24.64 -24.26 -6.55
CA HIS A 629 25.27 -23.77 -7.79
C HIS A 629 24.70 -22.44 -8.29
N ILE A 630 23.72 -21.85 -7.59
CA ILE A 630 23.02 -20.67 -8.05
C ILE A 630 23.95 -19.46 -8.16
N ARG A 631 23.71 -18.63 -9.18
CA ARG A 631 24.48 -17.40 -9.41
C ARG A 631 23.79 -16.16 -8.90
N ARG A 632 22.47 -16.18 -8.81
CA ARG A 632 21.66 -15.02 -8.40
C ARG A 632 20.65 -15.43 -7.34
N LEU A 633 20.74 -14.82 -6.16
CA LEU A 633 19.85 -15.08 -5.05
C LEU A 633 19.20 -13.79 -4.57
N SER A 634 17.87 -13.81 -4.48
CA SER A 634 17.10 -12.76 -3.82
C SER A 634 16.33 -13.36 -2.65
N TYR A 635 16.57 -12.87 -1.44
CA TYR A 635 15.84 -13.29 -0.24
C TYR A 635 15.40 -12.07 0.55
N ARG A 636 14.10 -11.78 0.52
CA ARG A 636 13.56 -10.53 1.04
C ARG A 636 12.31 -10.77 1.89
N SER A 637 11.97 -9.80 2.74
CA SER A 637 10.70 -9.83 3.46
C SER A 637 10.24 -8.44 3.91
N MET A 638 8.92 -8.27 4.10
CA MET A 638 8.37 -7.08 4.74
C MET A 638 8.61 -7.05 6.25
N HIS A 639 8.54 -8.19 6.94
CA HIS A 639 8.57 -8.21 8.40
C HIS A 639 9.97 -8.19 8.99
N ARG A 640 10.05 -7.62 10.20
CA ARG A 640 11.28 -7.61 10.99
C ARG A 640 11.52 -8.98 11.60
N THR A 641 12.66 -9.56 11.25
CA THR A 641 13.20 -10.71 11.97
C THR A 641 13.85 -10.18 13.25
N ARG A 642 13.71 -10.91 14.37
CA ARG A 642 14.36 -10.52 15.63
C ARG A 642 15.88 -10.65 15.56
N LYS A 643 16.37 -11.59 14.75
CA LYS A 643 17.78 -11.88 14.56
C LYS A 643 18.04 -12.11 13.07
N PRO A 644 19.10 -11.50 12.51
CA PRO A 644 19.63 -11.89 11.21
C PRO A 644 19.97 -13.37 11.19
N TYR A 645 19.65 -14.04 10.10
CA TYR A 645 19.93 -15.47 9.93
C TYR A 645 20.63 -15.80 8.62
N LEU A 646 20.65 -14.90 7.63
CA LEU A 646 21.33 -15.12 6.34
C LEU A 646 22.86 -14.97 6.40
N ASP A 647 23.45 -14.79 7.59
CA ASP A 647 24.89 -14.60 7.73
C ASP A 647 25.73 -15.82 7.30
N THR A 648 25.12 -17.00 7.20
CA THR A 648 25.77 -18.25 6.75
C THR A 648 25.76 -18.43 5.23
N LEU A 649 25.00 -17.62 4.48
CA LEU A 649 24.86 -17.76 3.02
C LEU A 649 26.19 -17.84 2.26
N PRO A 650 27.25 -17.09 2.61
CA PRO A 650 28.52 -17.18 1.90
C PRO A 650 29.16 -18.58 1.88
N HIS A 651 28.91 -19.40 2.91
CA HIS A 651 29.42 -20.76 2.99
C HIS A 651 28.62 -21.72 2.09
N ILE A 652 27.33 -21.44 1.92
CA ILE A 652 26.42 -22.25 1.13
C ILE A 652 26.63 -21.98 -0.37
N PHE A 653 26.80 -20.73 -0.78
CA PHE A 653 26.83 -20.32 -2.18
C PHE A 653 28.19 -19.77 -2.66
N PRO A 654 29.18 -20.64 -2.92
CA PRO A 654 30.50 -20.19 -3.36
C PRO A 654 30.52 -19.62 -4.80
N SER A 655 29.47 -19.88 -5.59
CA SER A 655 29.32 -19.41 -6.98
C SER A 655 28.39 -18.21 -7.14
N LEU A 656 27.97 -17.58 -6.03
CA LEU A 656 27.03 -16.47 -6.04
C LEU A 656 27.63 -15.17 -6.62
N GLU A 657 27.03 -14.65 -7.69
CA GLU A 657 27.44 -13.42 -8.38
C GLU A 657 26.56 -12.23 -7.99
N GLU A 658 25.27 -12.46 -7.73
CA GLU A 658 24.31 -11.44 -7.32
C GLU A 658 23.55 -11.84 -6.06
N LEU A 659 23.48 -10.92 -5.10
CA LEU A 659 22.75 -11.09 -3.84
C LEU A 659 21.84 -9.91 -3.56
N HIS A 660 20.55 -10.17 -3.31
CA HIS A 660 19.57 -9.19 -2.83
C HIS A 660 18.99 -9.66 -1.50
N VAL A 661 19.17 -8.89 -0.43
CA VAL A 661 18.66 -9.23 0.90
C VAL A 661 17.73 -8.17 1.49
N GLY A 662 16.63 -8.65 2.09
CA GLY A 662 15.62 -7.84 2.80
C GLY A 662 16.12 -7.28 4.15
N PRO A 663 15.43 -6.27 4.73
CA PRO A 663 15.85 -5.72 6.02
C PRO A 663 15.69 -6.77 7.13
N GLY A 664 16.63 -6.78 8.08
CA GLY A 664 16.63 -7.68 9.24
C GLY A 664 17.18 -9.07 8.98
N THR A 665 17.21 -9.53 7.72
CA THR A 665 17.68 -10.89 7.39
C THR A 665 19.20 -11.00 7.41
N TYR A 666 19.92 -9.88 7.28
CA TYR A 666 21.39 -9.80 7.25
C TYR A 666 21.98 -8.96 8.38
N SER A 667 23.21 -9.27 8.77
CA SER A 667 24.01 -8.47 9.71
C SER A 667 25.34 -8.03 9.09
N TYR A 668 26.21 -7.42 9.91
CA TYR A 668 27.59 -7.17 9.53
C TYR A 668 28.37 -8.46 9.24
N ALA A 669 27.94 -9.60 9.80
CA ALA A 669 28.61 -10.89 9.58
C ALA A 669 28.44 -11.37 8.14
N LEU A 670 27.24 -11.27 7.54
CA LEU A 670 27.05 -11.50 6.11
C LEU A 670 28.01 -10.62 5.31
N LEU A 671 27.94 -9.30 5.50
CA LEU A 671 28.70 -8.31 4.71
C LEU A 671 30.22 -8.49 4.81
N ASN A 672 30.72 -8.93 5.96
CA ASN A 672 32.15 -9.22 6.14
C ASN A 672 32.57 -10.54 5.48
N ASN A 673 31.67 -11.49 5.30
CA ASN A 673 31.98 -12.81 4.75
C ASN A 673 31.48 -13.02 3.31
N ILE A 674 30.97 -11.99 2.64
CA ILE A 674 30.49 -12.08 1.24
C ILE A 674 31.54 -12.76 0.33
N PRO A 675 31.11 -13.72 -0.54
CA PRO A 675 31.99 -14.39 -1.49
C PRO A 675 32.70 -13.43 -2.44
N SER A 676 33.94 -13.74 -2.83
CA SER A 676 34.78 -12.85 -3.64
C SER A 676 34.27 -12.64 -5.07
N ASN A 677 33.44 -13.56 -5.56
CA ASN A 677 32.82 -13.54 -6.88
C ASN A 677 31.55 -12.68 -6.98
N ILE A 678 31.04 -12.14 -5.86
CA ILE A 678 29.89 -11.23 -5.87
C ILE A 678 30.26 -9.96 -6.65
N CYS A 679 29.50 -9.71 -7.73
CA CYS A 679 29.61 -8.51 -8.55
C CYS A 679 28.45 -7.53 -8.32
N ARG A 680 27.29 -7.99 -7.83
CA ARG A 680 26.14 -7.13 -7.58
C ARG A 680 25.55 -7.40 -6.19
N LEU A 681 25.43 -6.35 -5.39
CA LEU A 681 24.84 -6.42 -4.05
C LEU A 681 23.68 -5.44 -3.93
N ARG A 682 22.51 -5.94 -3.51
CA ARG A 682 21.32 -5.14 -3.22
C ARG A 682 20.90 -5.32 -1.78
N LEU A 683 20.74 -4.21 -1.05
CA LEU A 683 20.37 -4.20 0.36
C LEU A 683 19.09 -3.40 0.55
N ASP A 684 18.03 -4.04 1.06
CA ASP A 684 16.88 -3.31 1.56
C ASP A 684 17.19 -2.77 2.97
N HIS A 685 16.76 -1.54 3.23
CA HIS A 685 16.86 -0.89 4.54
C HIS A 685 15.52 -0.26 4.94
N ASP A 686 15.13 -0.54 6.18
CA ASP A 686 13.96 0.00 6.84
C ASP A 686 14.43 0.81 8.06
N TYR A 687 14.11 2.11 8.09
CA TYR A 687 14.50 3.05 9.15
C TYR A 687 14.02 2.66 10.53
N SER A 688 12.98 1.85 10.58
CA SER A 688 12.48 1.33 11.84
C SER A 688 13.37 0.24 12.44
N MET A 689 14.41 -0.18 11.73
CA MET A 689 15.46 -1.04 12.28
C MET A 689 16.53 -0.20 13.00
N PRO A 690 16.97 -0.63 14.19
CA PRO A 690 17.80 0.21 15.04
C PRO A 690 19.08 0.74 14.38
N GLN A 691 19.77 0.02 13.48
CA GLN A 691 20.94 0.54 12.74
C GLN A 691 21.21 -0.24 11.43
N PHE A 692 21.24 0.44 10.29
CA PHE A 692 21.85 -0.09 9.06
C PHE A 692 23.37 -0.29 9.27
N PRO A 693 23.98 -1.40 8.79
CA PRO A 693 25.38 -1.72 9.09
C PRO A 693 26.38 -0.92 8.24
N PHE A 694 26.32 0.42 8.29
CA PHE A 694 27.16 1.35 7.51
C PHE A 694 28.66 1.02 7.59
N LYS A 695 29.17 0.69 8.78
CA LYS A 695 30.58 0.34 8.97
C LYS A 695 30.98 -0.89 8.15
N ALA A 696 30.12 -1.92 8.10
CA ALA A 696 30.38 -3.12 7.33
C ALA A 696 30.29 -2.86 5.83
N VAL A 697 29.33 -2.05 5.38
CA VAL A 697 29.22 -1.63 3.97
C VAL A 697 30.46 -0.85 3.52
N ARG A 698 30.96 0.08 4.34
CA ARG A 698 32.22 0.81 4.07
C ARG A 698 33.43 -0.12 3.97
N ASN A 699 33.51 -1.14 4.84
CA ASN A 699 34.56 -2.15 4.77
C ASN A 699 34.46 -2.97 3.47
N LEU A 700 33.27 -3.38 3.08
CA LEU A 700 32.99 -4.08 1.83
C LEU A 700 33.43 -3.26 0.60
N ILE A 701 33.05 -1.98 0.53
CA ILE A 701 33.51 -1.06 -0.54
C ILE A 701 35.04 -0.95 -0.54
N SER A 702 35.66 -0.88 0.64
CA SER A 702 37.12 -0.79 0.75
C SER A 702 37.82 -2.07 0.29
N ARG A 703 37.26 -3.26 0.57
CA ARG A 703 37.75 -4.56 0.09
C ARG A 703 37.67 -4.64 -1.44
N ALA A 704 36.54 -4.25 -2.02
CA ALA A 704 36.36 -4.17 -3.47
C ALA A 704 37.38 -3.21 -4.11
N GLY A 705 37.58 -2.02 -3.51
CA GLY A 705 38.60 -1.06 -3.94
C GLY A 705 40.06 -1.52 -3.83
N ARG A 706 40.33 -2.64 -3.14
CA ARG A 706 41.64 -3.33 -3.07
C ARG A 706 41.70 -4.56 -3.98
N GLY A 707 40.67 -4.83 -4.78
CA GLY A 707 40.57 -6.03 -5.63
C GLY A 707 40.29 -7.32 -4.88
N GLN A 708 39.87 -7.26 -3.60
CA GLN A 708 39.56 -8.45 -2.80
C GLN A 708 38.15 -9.00 -3.08
N LEU A 709 37.30 -8.20 -3.74
CA LEU A 709 35.94 -8.54 -4.17
C LEU A 709 35.75 -8.04 -5.61
N ARG A 710 34.95 -8.76 -6.41
CA ARG A 710 34.58 -8.36 -7.78
C ARG A 710 33.36 -7.42 -7.84
N LEU A 711 33.07 -6.69 -6.76
CA LEU A 711 31.87 -5.86 -6.65
C LEU A 711 31.89 -4.74 -7.71
N GLU A 712 30.95 -4.80 -8.65
CA GLU A 712 30.74 -3.84 -9.73
C GLU A 712 29.61 -2.86 -9.40
N SER A 713 28.56 -3.32 -8.70
CA SER A 713 27.38 -2.51 -8.37
C SER A 713 26.88 -2.76 -6.94
N LEU A 714 26.52 -1.67 -6.25
CA LEU A 714 25.90 -1.66 -4.92
C LEU A 714 24.62 -0.82 -4.96
N ALA A 715 23.47 -1.44 -4.71
CA ALA A 715 22.20 -0.74 -4.59
C ALA A 715 21.62 -0.82 -3.17
N ILE A 716 21.09 0.29 -2.69
CA ILE A 716 20.39 0.37 -1.39
C ILE A 716 18.95 0.82 -1.63
N TYR A 717 18.00 0.06 -1.10
CA TYR A 717 16.56 0.32 -1.23
C TYR A 717 16.01 0.79 0.11
N LEU A 718 15.64 2.06 0.21
CA LEU A 718 15.08 2.69 1.40
C LEU A 718 13.55 2.58 1.40
N ARG A 719 12.98 2.18 2.54
CA ARG A 719 11.52 1.98 2.67
C ARG A 719 10.70 3.22 3.07
N TRP A 720 11.30 4.40 3.24
CA TRP A 720 10.61 5.62 3.67
C TRP A 720 11.35 6.89 3.18
N ASP A 721 10.60 7.96 2.91
CA ASP A 721 11.12 9.24 2.36
C ASP A 721 11.71 10.18 3.43
N ASP A 722 11.28 10.08 4.69
CA ASP A 722 11.64 11.02 5.77
C ASP A 722 13.06 10.83 6.35
N SER A 723 13.99 10.36 5.54
CA SER A 723 15.27 9.91 6.03
C SER A 723 16.43 10.84 5.74
N ASP A 724 17.34 10.92 6.71
CA ASP A 724 18.66 11.48 6.47
C ASP A 724 19.40 10.63 5.43
N ILE A 725 19.48 11.14 4.21
CA ILE A 725 20.19 10.51 3.09
C ILE A 725 21.71 10.69 3.18
N THR A 726 22.20 11.58 4.07
CA THR A 726 23.62 11.95 4.19
C THR A 726 24.55 10.74 4.35
N PRO A 727 24.22 9.74 5.20
CA PRO A 727 25.06 8.55 5.34
C PRO A 727 25.21 7.74 4.04
N TYR A 728 24.20 7.76 3.16
CA TYR A 728 24.21 7.04 1.88
C TYR A 728 24.95 7.83 0.80
N THR A 729 24.85 9.16 0.79
CA THR A 729 25.68 10.01 -0.07
C THR A 729 27.17 9.72 0.16
N SER A 730 27.58 9.57 1.42
CA SER A 730 28.95 9.18 1.77
C SER A 730 29.34 7.80 1.22
N LEU A 731 28.41 6.83 1.20
CA LEU A 731 28.66 5.52 0.56
C LEU A 731 28.79 5.66 -0.96
N GLY A 732 27.93 6.45 -1.60
CA GLY A 732 27.99 6.73 -3.03
C GLY A 732 29.32 7.36 -3.46
N ASP A 733 29.82 8.33 -2.71
CA ASP A 733 31.14 8.92 -2.94
C ASP A 733 32.28 7.90 -2.80
N MET A 734 32.18 7.00 -1.83
CA MET A 734 33.15 5.92 -1.67
C MET A 734 33.10 4.92 -2.83
N CYS A 735 31.91 4.50 -3.26
CA CYS A 735 31.75 3.62 -4.43
C CYS A 735 32.31 4.26 -5.70
N LYS A 736 31.96 5.51 -5.98
CA LYS A 736 32.45 6.28 -7.13
C LYS A 736 33.98 6.36 -7.16
N LYS A 737 34.62 6.62 -6.03
CA LYS A 737 36.10 6.63 -5.91
C LYS A 737 36.75 5.27 -6.20
N ARG A 738 36.01 4.18 -6.10
CA ARG A 738 36.48 2.82 -6.35
C ARG A 738 35.99 2.22 -7.68
N GLY A 739 35.28 3.00 -8.50
CA GLY A 739 34.72 2.53 -9.76
C GLY A 739 33.55 1.54 -9.58
N ILE A 740 32.86 1.61 -8.44
CA ILE A 740 31.68 0.80 -8.15
C ILE A 740 30.45 1.64 -8.47
N ASP A 741 29.53 1.10 -9.26
CA ASP A 741 28.25 1.72 -9.52
C ASP A 741 27.39 1.73 -8.25
N PHE A 742 26.80 2.88 -7.93
CA PHE A 742 26.02 3.05 -6.70
C PHE A 742 24.64 3.60 -7.01
N GLU A 743 23.64 2.87 -6.55
CA GLU A 743 22.23 3.23 -6.72
C GLU A 743 21.55 3.35 -5.35
N LEU A 744 20.90 4.49 -5.09
CA LEU A 744 20.04 4.67 -3.94
C LEU A 744 18.60 4.81 -4.43
N LYS A 745 17.75 3.83 -4.11
CA LYS A 745 16.32 3.88 -4.43
C LYS A 745 15.53 4.19 -3.18
N ILE A 746 14.89 5.36 -3.16
CA ILE A 746 13.91 5.73 -2.13
C ILE A 746 12.55 5.28 -2.63
N ARG A 747 11.88 4.40 -1.88
CA ARG A 747 10.54 3.92 -2.22
C ARG A 747 9.51 4.73 -1.45
N SER A 748 8.59 5.35 -2.17
CA SER A 748 7.42 5.97 -1.55
C SER A 748 6.46 4.88 -1.07
N PRO A 749 5.92 4.96 0.16
CA PRO A 749 4.91 4.04 0.66
C PRO A 749 3.60 4.07 -0.15
N SER A 750 3.36 5.14 -0.93
CA SER A 750 2.15 5.30 -1.76
C SER A 750 2.24 4.66 -3.15
N VAL A 751 3.43 4.19 -3.55
CA VAL A 751 3.59 3.42 -4.79
C VAL A 751 3.53 1.96 -4.36
N ASP A 752 2.29 1.46 -4.29
CA ASP A 752 1.96 0.08 -3.93
C ASP A 752 2.89 -0.91 -4.64
N SER A 753 3.94 -1.39 -3.98
CA SER A 753 4.59 -2.67 -4.24
C SER A 753 5.11 -3.00 -5.67
N GLU A 754 4.86 -2.19 -6.70
CA GLU A 754 5.08 -2.52 -8.11
C GLU A 754 6.58 -2.58 -8.45
N ASP A 755 7.37 -1.68 -7.84
CA ASP A 755 8.83 -1.73 -7.90
C ASP A 755 9.45 -2.63 -6.81
N PHE A 756 8.61 -3.21 -5.95
CA PHE A 756 9.02 -4.22 -4.98
C PHE A 756 9.17 -5.60 -5.65
N TYR A 757 8.32 -5.96 -6.62
CA TYR A 757 8.15 -7.34 -7.13
C TYR A 757 8.85 -7.68 -8.45
#